data_AF-A0ABD2QHB0-F1
#
_entry.id   AF-A0ABD2QHB0-F1
#
_cell.length_a   1.000
_cell.length_b   1.000
_cell.length_c   1.000
_cell.angle_alpha   90.00
_cell.angle_beta   90.00
_cell.angle_gamma   90.00
#
_symmetry.space_group_name_H-M   'P 1'
#
loop_
_entity.id
_entity.type
_entity.pdbx_description
1 polymer ?
#
loop_
_entity_poly.entity_id
_entity_poly.type
_entity_poly.pdbx_seq_one_letter_code
_entity_poly.pdbx_strand_id
1 'polypeptide(L)'
;MKMQLRLMDENAKKRQKRKNEWNALFEIKPSPDYEDPVLNEEIENVKNNLGDYKLKSASNYKVPEEGGLTANRSRFFLLEILEKSHDMRETFNNSLIGLRDEKVALIKQLNKLNSRLQEIGHLLPHNLISFTIRTPELQDDEQPEKIFEYTERELNAFEEQERAKVAGSSNIQKNRMEFANVLLVASDDREKQLVEERPNTVILEMNDLAQEGLGYAQPKSKFKLGIAAPRPEMKAFTNSAVKTPEDATGPEKFNQLEDESEMMMEVHSQSRMQDENQVAGRIFYETQKLLKEQQEILVGASRSVRCFDTKLKTLVYSRSVLAPLIKRMELQIMTTYREYRLLKDYEESEQVLTTKKKARKAETDELKGRIADLLAQIENKKREIERLGTDEQELLHMVIKEIGEEHKYNDFLLKVYRKKIKRKKQEEKNEDESESDSSDSDSDLDDNEMGSDEEVEQLDLDACPPACPQADYDRVVLMREKRLDTEEILSEEKKALEALKKEVDGQNKKLKGAESSFKQAASELEAYQLEKQRKVNEFEVLVTLRKDQVLLQMHDKNQINDSMKDMLVFLQSNWQKLRDRIHELQEERERDLEEKRETIKHHKLLRQHKNLFQEEINKSAKECDQLMVQKFGKMVDLAKLETLIINPKLEELKEQLNILQKGMDKELAEYDFSIKEAQSRNLESLRENTRQVTKALLLFNEQEELRKALDKAQQSKSIISYGLELENYQELKALENLLKQQAEEIRNLQHEISALSCKTGTVYPPIPIRVEKD
;
A
#
# COMPACT_ATOMS: atom_id res chain seq x y z
N MET A 1 -19.76 -77.89 27.24
CA MET A 1 -20.59 -77.01 26.38
C MET A 1 -20.83 -75.62 26.99
N LYS A 2 -21.59 -75.47 28.10
CA LYS A 2 -21.89 -74.15 28.70
C LYS A 2 -20.67 -73.31 29.14
N MET A 3 -19.62 -73.93 29.68
CA MET A 3 -18.39 -73.23 30.08
C MET A 3 -17.57 -72.73 28.88
N GLN A 4 -17.63 -73.46 27.77
CA GLN A 4 -16.89 -73.18 26.53
C GLN A 4 -17.56 -72.05 25.74
N LEU A 5 -18.90 -72.01 25.75
CA LEU A 5 -19.71 -70.89 25.26
C LEU A 5 -19.42 -69.58 26.01
N ARG A 6 -19.39 -69.60 27.35
CA ARG A 6 -19.04 -68.39 28.14
C ARG A 6 -17.64 -67.87 27.82
N LEU A 7 -16.67 -68.76 27.65
CA LEU A 7 -15.30 -68.38 27.30
C LEU A 7 -15.23 -67.75 25.90
N MET A 8 -16.02 -68.26 24.95
CA MET A 8 -16.14 -67.67 23.60
C MET A 8 -16.82 -66.29 23.63
N ASP A 9 -17.88 -66.12 24.42
CA ASP A 9 -18.57 -64.83 24.58
C ASP A 9 -17.67 -63.77 25.23
N GLU A 10 -16.89 -64.15 26.25
CA GLU A 10 -15.91 -63.25 26.86
C GLU A 10 -14.81 -62.83 25.88
N ASN A 11 -14.32 -63.76 25.05
CA ASN A 11 -13.33 -63.47 24.02
C ASN A 11 -13.90 -62.59 22.90
N ALA A 12 -15.16 -62.79 22.51
CA ALA A 12 -15.88 -61.92 21.57
C ALA A 12 -16.00 -60.49 22.11
N LYS A 13 -16.44 -60.32 23.37
CA LYS A 13 -16.53 -58.99 24.02
C LYS A 13 -15.18 -58.28 24.10
N LYS A 14 -14.09 -59.00 24.43
CA LYS A 14 -12.72 -58.44 24.46
C LYS A 14 -12.23 -58.02 23.07
N ARG A 15 -12.67 -58.68 22.00
CA ARG A 15 -12.37 -58.30 20.61
C ARG A 15 -13.16 -57.07 20.19
N GLN A 16 -14.45 -57.01 20.53
CA GLN A 16 -15.29 -55.84 20.28
C GLN A 16 -14.71 -54.59 20.93
N LYS A 17 -14.28 -54.68 22.21
CA LYS A 17 -13.62 -53.57 22.92
C LYS A 17 -12.36 -53.09 22.20
N ARG A 18 -11.44 -54.00 21.85
CA ARG A 18 -10.22 -53.65 21.11
C ARG A 18 -10.51 -53.05 19.74
N LYS A 19 -11.53 -53.52 19.03
CA LYS A 19 -11.94 -52.97 17.74
C LYS A 19 -12.49 -51.55 17.90
N ASN A 20 -13.27 -51.29 18.94
CA ASN A 20 -13.79 -49.97 19.26
C ASN A 20 -12.67 -49.00 19.68
N GLU A 21 -11.73 -49.46 20.52
CA GLU A 21 -10.54 -48.71 20.91
C GLU A 21 -9.67 -48.36 19.69
N TRP A 22 -9.47 -49.31 18.77
CA TRP A 22 -8.73 -49.10 17.53
C TRP A 22 -9.43 -48.10 16.61
N ASN A 23 -10.76 -48.21 16.46
CA ASN A 23 -11.55 -47.28 15.66
C ASN A 23 -11.52 -45.86 16.24
N ALA A 24 -11.67 -45.72 17.55
CA ALA A 24 -11.56 -44.42 18.23
C ALA A 24 -10.18 -43.78 18.03
N LEU A 25 -9.11 -44.58 18.05
CA LEU A 25 -7.75 -44.11 17.73
C LEU A 25 -7.59 -43.67 16.27
N PHE A 26 -8.22 -44.38 15.34
CA PHE A 26 -8.14 -44.08 13.91
C PHE A 26 -8.95 -42.83 13.53
N GLU A 27 -10.06 -42.58 14.20
CA GLU A 27 -10.90 -41.39 14.04
C GLU A 27 -10.20 -40.08 14.48
N ILE A 28 -9.23 -40.18 15.40
CA ILE A 28 -8.43 -39.03 15.87
C ILE A 28 -7.36 -38.61 14.82
N LYS A 29 -7.15 -39.40 13.77
CA LYS A 29 -6.14 -39.09 12.74
C LYS A 29 -6.52 -37.80 11.98
N PRO A 30 -5.66 -36.76 11.97
CA PRO A 30 -5.92 -35.55 11.20
C PRO A 30 -6.02 -35.84 9.70
N SER A 31 -6.86 -35.06 9.01
CA SER A 31 -6.95 -35.07 7.55
C SER A 31 -5.58 -34.76 6.92
N PRO A 32 -5.22 -35.35 5.76
CA PRO A 32 -4.01 -34.96 5.03
C PRO A 32 -3.95 -33.48 4.67
N ASP A 33 -5.10 -32.80 4.57
CA ASP A 33 -5.22 -31.37 4.26
C ASP A 33 -5.45 -30.50 5.52
N TYR A 34 -5.19 -31.03 6.72
CA TYR A 34 -5.35 -30.29 7.97
C TYR A 34 -4.21 -29.27 8.13
N GLU A 35 -4.54 -27.99 8.02
CA GLU A 35 -3.69 -26.88 8.44
C GLU A 35 -4.06 -26.48 9.87
N ASP A 36 -3.07 -26.28 10.73
CA ASP A 36 -3.31 -25.85 12.11
C ASP A 36 -3.83 -24.40 12.10
N PRO A 37 -5.04 -24.13 12.61
CA PRO A 37 -5.60 -22.78 12.63
C PRO A 37 -4.72 -21.79 13.39
N VAL A 38 -4.00 -22.25 14.43
CA VAL A 38 -3.09 -21.39 15.20
C VAL A 38 -1.90 -20.95 14.35
N LEU A 39 -1.31 -21.88 13.58
CA LEU A 39 -0.21 -21.57 12.67
C LEU A 39 -0.65 -20.64 11.54
N ASN A 40 -1.88 -20.82 11.03
CA ASN A 40 -2.42 -19.93 9.99
C ASN A 40 -2.65 -18.51 10.50
N GLU A 41 -3.16 -18.36 11.72
CA GLU A 41 -3.29 -17.06 12.38
C GLU A 41 -1.92 -16.43 12.68
N GLU A 42 -0.94 -17.21 13.13
CA GLU A 42 0.44 -16.75 13.33
C GLU A 42 1.07 -16.28 12.01
N ILE A 43 0.89 -17.04 10.93
CA ILE A 43 1.38 -16.66 9.58
C ILE A 43 0.71 -15.38 9.11
N GLU A 44 -0.61 -15.21 9.30
CA GLU A 44 -1.31 -13.97 8.96
C GLU A 44 -0.81 -12.79 9.81
N ASN A 45 -0.64 -12.99 11.11
CA ASN A 45 -0.13 -11.97 12.03
C ASN A 45 1.29 -11.53 11.65
N VAL A 46 2.17 -12.48 11.32
CA VAL A 46 3.53 -12.18 10.83
C VAL A 46 3.48 -11.46 9.49
N LYS A 47 2.63 -11.89 8.54
CA LYS A 47 2.45 -11.19 7.25
C LYS A 47 2.00 -9.74 7.42
N ASN A 48 1.12 -9.49 8.39
CA ASN A 48 0.60 -8.15 8.67
C ASN A 48 1.60 -7.29 9.46
N ASN A 49 2.41 -7.89 10.33
CA ASN A 49 3.35 -7.20 11.22
C ASN A 49 4.82 -7.28 10.77
N LEU A 50 5.10 -7.65 9.52
CA LEU A 50 6.46 -7.91 9.01
C LEU A 50 7.42 -6.71 9.06
N GLY A 51 7.03 -5.56 9.61
CA GLY A 51 7.86 -4.34 9.63
C GLY A 51 8.20 -3.83 8.22
N ASP A 52 7.48 -4.31 7.20
CA ASP A 52 7.64 -3.91 5.81
C ASP A 52 6.95 -2.55 5.61
N TYR A 53 7.75 -1.50 5.51
CA TYR A 53 7.27 -0.14 5.24
C TYR A 53 6.98 0.01 3.74
N LYS A 54 5.79 -0.42 3.33
CA LYS A 54 5.32 -0.22 1.96
C LYS A 54 5.21 1.26 1.63
N LEU A 55 5.79 1.66 0.51
CA LEU A 55 5.67 3.01 -0.03
C LEU A 55 4.20 3.34 -0.32
N LYS A 56 3.77 4.58 -0.03
CA LYS A 56 2.41 5.05 -0.33
C LYS A 56 2.06 5.09 -1.82
N SER A 57 3.07 4.94 -2.69
CA SER A 57 2.92 4.83 -4.14
C SER A 57 2.85 3.39 -4.65
N ALA A 58 3.16 2.39 -3.80
CA ALA A 58 3.19 0.99 -4.20
C ALA A 58 1.77 0.44 -4.41
N SER A 59 1.62 -0.49 -5.36
CA SER A 59 0.34 -1.14 -5.68
C SER A 59 -0.19 -2.06 -4.57
N ASN A 60 0.70 -2.51 -3.67
CA ASN A 60 0.39 -3.41 -2.56
C ASN A 60 0.22 -2.68 -1.21
N TYR A 61 0.22 -1.34 -1.21
CA TYR A 61 -0.05 -0.52 -0.04
C TYR A 61 -1.53 -0.61 0.34
N LYS A 62 -1.83 -0.83 1.61
CA LYS A 62 -3.19 -0.75 2.15
C LYS A 62 -3.25 0.44 3.07
N VAL A 63 -4.22 1.33 2.84
CA VAL A 63 -4.42 2.52 3.67
C VAL A 63 -4.94 2.06 5.03
N PRO A 64 -4.24 2.36 6.15
CA PRO A 64 -4.74 2.03 7.49
C PRO A 64 -6.03 2.79 7.81
N GLU A 65 -7.01 2.12 8.41
CA GLU A 65 -8.33 2.71 8.72
C GLU A 65 -8.23 3.93 9.66
N GLU A 66 -7.29 3.94 10.60
CA GLU A 66 -7.10 5.04 11.57
C GLU A 66 -6.31 6.24 11.00
N GLY A 67 -5.61 6.05 9.88
CA GLY A 67 -4.67 7.01 9.31
C GLY A 67 -5.15 7.72 8.04
N GLY A 68 -6.37 7.43 7.57
CA GLY A 68 -6.91 8.02 6.34
C GLY A 68 -7.02 9.54 6.42
N LEU A 69 -6.51 10.26 5.41
CA LEU A 69 -6.82 11.68 5.24
C LEU A 69 -8.31 11.81 4.87
N THR A 70 -9.12 12.24 5.85
CA THR A 70 -10.53 12.56 5.64
C THR A 70 -10.68 14.05 5.29
N ALA A 71 -11.67 14.37 4.45
CA ALA A 71 -11.99 15.76 4.11
C ALA A 71 -12.22 16.63 5.37
N ASN A 72 -12.91 16.10 6.38
CA ASN A 72 -13.11 16.79 7.65
C ASN A 72 -11.78 17.11 8.38
N ARG A 73 -10.82 16.18 8.40
CA ARG A 73 -9.52 16.40 9.04
C ARG A 73 -8.73 17.50 8.33
N SER A 74 -8.72 17.47 7.00
CA SER A 74 -8.11 18.52 6.17
C SER A 74 -8.80 19.88 6.38
N ARG A 75 -10.13 19.91 6.49
CA ARG A 75 -10.91 21.12 6.80
C ARG A 75 -10.58 21.71 8.18
N PHE A 76 -10.50 20.88 9.23
CA PHE A 76 -10.12 21.37 10.57
C PHE A 76 -8.70 21.95 10.56
N PHE A 77 -7.77 21.27 9.89
CA PHE A 77 -6.40 21.78 9.73
C PHE A 77 -6.37 23.10 8.95
N LEU A 78 -7.18 23.23 7.90
CA LEU A 78 -7.32 24.46 7.13
C LEU A 78 -7.81 25.62 8.01
N LEU A 79 -8.84 25.39 8.83
CA LEU A 79 -9.37 26.39 9.76
C LEU A 79 -8.32 26.81 10.81
N GLU A 80 -7.58 25.84 11.36
CA GLU A 80 -6.52 26.10 12.33
C GLU A 80 -5.39 26.98 11.74
N ILE A 81 -4.98 26.74 10.49
CA ILE A 81 -3.96 27.57 9.85
C ILE A 81 -4.51 28.96 9.51
N LEU A 82 -5.77 29.06 9.08
CA LEU A 82 -6.42 30.34 8.80
C LEU A 82 -6.51 31.20 10.07
N GLU A 83 -6.93 30.62 11.19
CA GLU A 83 -6.98 31.29 12.50
C GLU A 83 -5.59 31.76 12.93
N LYS A 84 -4.59 30.89 12.92
CA LYS A 84 -3.20 31.28 13.24
C LYS A 84 -2.67 32.38 12.33
N SER A 85 -2.96 32.32 11.03
CA SER A 85 -2.54 33.36 10.09
C SER A 85 -3.25 34.68 10.34
N HIS A 86 -4.51 34.65 10.76
CA HIS A 86 -5.27 35.83 11.14
C HIS A 86 -4.68 36.44 12.42
N ASP A 87 -4.51 35.64 13.47
CA ASP A 87 -3.99 36.09 14.76
C ASP A 87 -2.59 36.72 14.64
N MET A 88 -1.70 36.10 13.84
CA MET A 88 -0.36 36.66 13.58
C MET A 88 -0.41 38.02 12.86
N ARG A 89 -1.39 38.23 11.97
CA ARG A 89 -1.57 39.52 11.29
C ARG A 89 -2.21 40.54 12.21
N GLU A 90 -3.23 40.14 12.96
CA GLU A 90 -3.96 41.00 13.89
C GLU A 90 -3.05 41.49 15.03
N THR A 91 -2.29 40.61 15.65
CA THR A 91 -1.32 40.98 16.71
C THR A 91 -0.26 41.97 16.20
N PHE A 92 0.24 41.78 14.98
CA PHE A 92 1.17 42.72 14.35
C PHE A 92 0.50 44.06 14.02
N ASN A 93 -0.70 44.03 13.43
CA ASN A 93 -1.47 45.22 13.08
C ASN A 93 -1.83 46.04 14.32
N ASN A 94 -2.27 45.41 15.40
CA ASN A 94 -2.55 46.06 16.68
C ASN A 94 -1.31 46.72 17.27
N SER A 95 -0.15 46.08 17.14
CA SER A 95 1.13 46.65 17.56
C SER A 95 1.54 47.86 16.70
N LEU A 96 1.26 47.82 15.38
CA LEU A 96 1.51 48.91 14.45
C LEU A 96 0.59 50.11 14.73
N ILE A 97 -0.71 49.86 14.96
CA ILE A 97 -1.68 50.89 15.34
C ILE A 97 -1.30 51.52 16.68
N GLY A 98 -0.93 50.70 17.68
CA GLY A 98 -0.43 51.20 18.95
C GLY A 98 0.80 52.10 18.80
N LEU A 99 1.75 51.74 17.92
CA LEU A 99 2.92 52.57 17.64
C LEU A 99 2.54 53.87 16.92
N ARG A 100 1.56 53.84 16.01
CA ARG A 100 1.02 55.06 15.40
C ARG A 100 0.41 55.99 16.46
N ASP A 101 -0.38 55.46 17.38
CA ASP A 101 -1.01 56.25 18.44
C ASP A 101 0.05 56.82 19.40
N GLU A 102 1.12 56.07 19.69
CA GLU A 102 2.30 56.58 20.39
C GLU A 102 2.98 57.71 19.62
N LYS A 103 3.12 57.61 18.29
CA LYS A 103 3.67 58.68 17.43
C LYS A 103 2.83 59.95 17.52
N VAL A 104 1.50 59.82 17.46
CA VAL A 104 0.56 60.95 17.61
C VAL A 104 0.71 61.61 18.99
N ALA A 105 0.79 60.80 20.05
CA ALA A 105 1.00 61.30 21.41
C ALA A 105 2.36 62.00 21.56
N LEU A 106 3.42 61.44 20.96
CA LEU A 106 4.76 62.02 20.96
C LEU A 106 4.80 63.35 20.20
N ILE A 107 4.14 63.47 19.04
CA ILE A 107 4.04 64.73 18.30
C ILE A 107 3.32 65.80 19.14
N LYS A 108 2.22 65.44 19.82
CA LYS A 108 1.53 66.36 20.76
C LYS A 108 2.44 66.80 21.90
N GLN A 109 3.22 65.88 22.47
CA GLN A 109 4.20 66.19 23.52
C GLN A 109 5.32 67.10 23.02
N LEU A 110 5.90 66.82 21.84
CA LEU A 110 6.93 67.64 21.24
C LEU A 110 6.44 69.04 20.91
N ASN A 111 5.21 69.19 20.41
CA ASN A 111 4.59 70.50 20.19
C ASN A 111 4.44 71.28 21.51
N LYS A 112 4.05 70.62 22.62
CA LYS A 112 4.00 71.24 23.95
C LYS A 112 5.39 71.67 24.45
N LEU A 113 6.41 70.82 24.24
CA LEU A 113 7.80 71.15 24.58
C LEU A 113 8.31 72.31 23.73
N ASN A 114 7.93 72.40 22.46
CA ASN A 114 8.24 73.53 21.59
C ASN A 114 7.62 74.83 22.09
N SER A 115 6.34 74.83 22.50
CA SER A 115 5.73 76.02 23.10
C SER A 115 6.49 76.45 24.37
N ARG A 116 6.93 75.51 25.21
CA ARG A 116 7.75 75.81 26.39
C ARG A 116 9.13 76.34 26.03
N LEU A 117 9.78 75.81 25.00
CA LEU A 117 11.06 76.30 24.50
C LEU A 117 10.95 77.71 23.92
N GLN A 118 9.83 78.03 23.26
CA GLN A 118 9.52 79.39 22.80
C GLN A 118 9.36 80.34 24.00
N GLU A 119 8.59 79.96 25.03
CA GLU A 119 8.46 80.75 26.27
C GLU A 119 9.83 81.02 26.92
N ILE A 120 10.67 79.99 27.08
CA ILE A 120 12.03 80.14 27.62
C ILE A 120 12.88 81.03 26.70
N GLY A 121 12.75 80.88 25.39
CA GLY A 121 13.40 81.76 24.41
C GLY A 121 13.00 83.22 24.58
N HIS A 122 11.74 83.52 24.85
CA HIS A 122 11.25 84.88 25.12
C HIS A 122 11.83 85.48 26.42
N LEU A 123 12.11 84.64 27.42
CA LEU A 123 12.67 85.04 28.72
C LEU A 123 14.21 85.18 28.73
N LEU A 124 14.90 84.61 27.73
CA LEU A 124 16.35 84.69 27.61
C LEU A 124 16.80 86.00 26.92
N PRO A 125 17.93 86.61 27.36
CA PRO A 125 18.56 87.73 26.66
C PRO A 125 18.79 87.44 25.17
N HIS A 126 18.60 88.45 24.31
CA HIS A 126 18.69 88.33 22.84
C HIS A 126 20.03 87.76 22.29
N ASN A 127 21.07 87.75 23.12
CA ASN A 127 22.41 87.27 22.79
C ASN A 127 22.59 85.76 22.99
N LEU A 128 21.60 85.06 23.56
CA LEU A 128 21.64 83.62 23.84
C LEU A 128 20.78 82.83 22.84
N ILE A 129 21.18 81.58 22.60
CA ILE A 129 20.57 80.71 21.58
C ILE A 129 19.20 80.20 22.04
N SER A 130 18.19 80.38 21.19
CA SER A 130 16.87 79.74 21.35
C SER A 130 16.82 78.47 20.49
N PHE A 131 16.23 77.39 21.00
CA PHE A 131 16.11 76.12 20.25
C PHE A 131 14.64 75.86 19.90
N THR A 132 14.39 75.38 18.70
CA THR A 132 13.08 74.86 18.27
C THR A 132 13.26 73.44 17.73
N ILE A 133 12.43 72.50 18.18
CA ILE A 133 12.45 71.10 17.73
C ILE A 133 11.56 71.00 16.48
N ARG A 134 12.07 70.43 15.39
CA ARG A 134 11.23 70.18 14.21
C ARG A 134 10.27 69.03 14.48
N THR A 135 8.96 69.28 14.51
CA THR A 135 7.96 68.22 14.70
C THR A 135 7.55 67.60 13.35
N PRO A 136 7.62 66.27 13.21
CA PRO A 136 7.19 65.60 11.98
C PRO A 136 5.66 65.60 11.84
N GLU A 137 5.18 65.79 10.63
CA GLU A 137 3.76 65.66 10.29
C GLU A 137 3.38 64.18 10.06
N LEU A 138 2.12 63.83 10.36
CA LEU A 138 1.58 62.53 9.95
C LEU A 138 1.33 62.56 8.44
N GLN A 139 1.77 61.51 7.75
CA GLN A 139 1.46 61.32 6.34
C GLN A 139 0.05 60.75 6.19
N ASP A 140 -0.60 61.03 5.05
CA ASP A 140 -1.97 60.59 4.78
C ASP A 140 -2.09 59.05 4.80
N ASP A 141 -1.04 58.32 4.40
CA ASP A 141 -0.95 56.85 4.48
C ASP A 141 -1.00 56.29 5.91
N GLU A 142 -0.61 57.09 6.92
CA GLU A 142 -0.69 56.70 8.34
C GLU A 142 -2.10 56.91 8.91
N GLN A 143 -2.99 57.58 8.16
CA GLN A 143 -4.35 57.94 8.57
C GLN A 143 -5.40 57.50 7.55
N PRO A 144 -5.54 56.18 7.28
CA PRO A 144 -6.48 55.67 6.29
C PRO A 144 -7.94 55.98 6.60
N GLU A 145 -8.29 56.23 7.87
CA GLU A 145 -9.63 56.67 8.28
C GLU A 145 -10.01 58.07 7.76
N LYS A 146 -9.04 58.93 7.45
CA LYS A 146 -9.30 60.24 6.84
C LYS A 146 -9.83 60.15 5.41
N ILE A 147 -9.71 58.99 4.74
CA ILE A 147 -10.31 58.75 3.42
C ILE A 147 -11.85 58.87 3.49
N PHE A 148 -12.45 58.67 4.67
CA PHE A 148 -13.89 58.82 4.90
C PHE A 148 -14.28 60.18 5.49
N GLU A 149 -13.30 61.05 5.79
CA GLU A 149 -13.53 62.41 6.25
C GLU A 149 -13.60 63.35 5.04
N TYR A 150 -14.80 63.82 4.70
CA TYR A 150 -14.98 64.80 3.64
C TYR A 150 -14.82 66.21 4.21
N THR A 151 -13.95 67.01 3.60
CA THR A 151 -13.83 68.42 3.97
C THR A 151 -15.03 69.22 3.47
N GLU A 152 -15.40 70.29 4.18
CA GLU A 152 -16.49 71.19 3.78
C GLU A 152 -16.27 71.77 2.36
N ARG A 153 -15.00 71.90 1.95
CA ARG A 153 -14.62 72.30 0.59
C ARG A 153 -14.85 71.21 -0.45
N GLU A 154 -14.60 69.94 -0.13
CA GLU A 154 -14.91 68.81 -1.02
C GLU A 154 -16.42 68.59 -1.16
N LEU A 155 -17.17 68.77 -0.06
CA LEU A 155 -18.64 68.73 -0.08
C LEU A 155 -19.22 69.90 -0.89
N ASN A 156 -18.70 71.11 -0.70
CA ASN A 156 -19.11 72.28 -1.49
C ASN A 156 -18.69 72.14 -2.96
N ALA A 157 -17.51 71.59 -3.26
CA ALA A 157 -17.06 71.32 -4.62
C ALA A 157 -17.91 70.22 -5.30
N PHE A 158 -18.35 69.21 -4.55
CA PHE A 158 -19.30 68.20 -5.02
C PHE A 158 -20.69 68.81 -5.26
N GLU A 159 -21.16 69.68 -4.36
CA GLU A 159 -22.42 70.40 -4.50
C GLU A 159 -22.39 71.37 -5.71
N GLU A 160 -21.27 72.05 -5.92
CA GLU A 160 -21.02 72.86 -7.12
C GLU A 160 -20.91 71.99 -8.38
N GLN A 161 -20.32 70.78 -8.30
CA GLN A 161 -20.29 69.83 -9.42
C GLN A 161 -21.69 69.34 -9.79
N GLU A 162 -22.53 69.00 -8.80
CA GLU A 162 -23.91 68.60 -9.03
C GLU A 162 -24.72 69.79 -9.57
N ARG A 163 -24.55 71.00 -9.02
CA ARG A 163 -25.17 72.23 -9.56
C ARG A 163 -24.69 72.54 -10.98
N ALA A 164 -23.42 72.30 -11.30
CA ALA A 164 -22.84 72.51 -12.63
C ALA A 164 -23.25 71.43 -13.65
N LYS A 165 -23.40 70.16 -13.23
CA LYS A 165 -23.99 69.08 -14.05
C LYS A 165 -25.46 69.38 -14.36
N VAL A 166 -26.21 69.92 -13.38
CA VAL A 166 -27.60 70.35 -13.56
C VAL A 166 -27.70 71.62 -14.42
N ALA A 167 -26.70 72.52 -14.36
CA ALA A 167 -26.69 73.78 -15.10
C ALA A 167 -26.01 73.72 -16.50
N GLY A 168 -25.30 72.64 -16.85
CA GLY A 168 -24.39 72.64 -18.01
C GLY A 168 -24.35 71.34 -18.80
N SER A 169 -25.30 71.13 -19.69
CA SER A 169 -25.27 70.13 -20.77
C SER A 169 -24.45 70.57 -22.01
N SER A 170 -23.52 71.54 -21.89
CA SER A 170 -22.90 72.13 -23.10
C SER A 170 -21.44 72.60 -23.05
N ASN A 171 -20.62 72.29 -22.03
CA ASN A 171 -19.15 72.48 -22.15
C ASN A 171 -18.35 71.69 -21.12
N ILE A 172 -18.01 70.43 -21.44
CA ILE A 172 -17.37 69.49 -20.50
C ILE A 172 -15.82 69.46 -20.64
N GLN A 173 -15.24 70.02 -21.70
CA GLN A 173 -13.80 69.83 -21.98
C GLN A 173 -12.87 70.97 -21.56
N LYS A 174 -13.31 72.24 -21.50
CA LYS A 174 -12.43 73.36 -21.11
C LYS A 174 -12.17 73.42 -19.60
N ASN A 175 -13.15 73.06 -18.77
CA ASN A 175 -13.02 73.12 -17.31
C ASN A 175 -12.14 72.00 -16.71
N ARG A 176 -11.84 70.94 -17.48
CA ARG A 176 -11.06 69.80 -16.99
C ARG A 176 -9.55 70.11 -16.90
N MET A 177 -9.03 71.05 -17.70
CA MET A 177 -7.63 71.49 -17.64
C MET A 177 -7.39 72.55 -16.56
N GLU A 178 -8.33 73.47 -16.35
CA GLU A 178 -8.22 74.44 -15.25
C GLU A 178 -8.34 73.75 -13.87
N PHE A 179 -9.17 72.71 -13.74
CA PHE A 179 -9.25 71.91 -12.52
C PHE A 179 -7.97 71.12 -12.20
N ALA A 180 -7.26 70.61 -13.21
CA ALA A 180 -5.99 69.92 -12.99
C ALA A 180 -4.92 70.89 -12.46
N ASN A 181 -4.93 72.15 -12.90
CA ASN A 181 -4.01 73.18 -12.40
C ASN A 181 -4.38 73.67 -11.00
N VAL A 182 -5.67 73.73 -10.62
CA VAL A 182 -6.08 74.08 -9.26
C VAL A 182 -5.77 72.97 -8.26
N LEU A 183 -5.93 71.69 -8.65
CA LEU A 183 -5.60 70.54 -7.79
C LEU A 183 -4.08 70.37 -7.60
N LEU A 184 -3.27 70.68 -8.63
CA LEU A 184 -1.80 70.68 -8.53
C LEU A 184 -1.26 71.84 -7.70
N VAL A 185 -1.89 73.02 -7.74
CA VAL A 185 -1.48 74.16 -6.91
C VAL A 185 -1.90 73.98 -5.44
N ALA A 186 -3.00 73.27 -5.16
CA ALA A 186 -3.49 73.04 -3.80
C ALA A 186 -2.69 72.00 -2.98
N SER A 187 -1.75 71.28 -3.59
CA SER A 187 -0.87 70.34 -2.88
C SER A 187 0.37 71.01 -2.27
N ASP A 188 0.67 72.25 -2.66
CA ASP A 188 1.87 72.99 -2.22
C ASP A 188 1.59 74.06 -1.13
N ASP A 189 0.33 74.27 -0.75
CA ASP A 189 -0.07 75.25 0.26
C ASP A 189 -0.53 74.58 1.56
N ARG A 190 0.39 73.89 2.24
CA ARG A 190 0.31 73.72 3.71
C ARG A 190 1.25 74.73 4.36
N GLU A 191 0.62 75.80 4.81
CA GLU A 191 1.12 76.88 5.67
C GLU A 191 2.53 76.69 6.25
N LYS A 192 3.48 77.44 5.68
CA LYS A 192 4.62 77.93 6.45
C LYS A 192 4.07 78.72 7.63
N GLN A 193 4.11 78.16 8.84
CA GLN A 193 4.12 78.98 10.04
C GLN A 193 5.35 79.88 9.96
N LEU A 194 5.11 81.14 9.57
CA LEU A 194 6.04 82.23 9.72
C LEU A 194 6.32 82.41 11.22
N VAL A 195 7.33 81.71 11.71
CA VAL A 195 8.00 82.08 12.95
C VAL A 195 8.78 83.34 12.62
N GLU A 196 8.46 84.48 13.24
CA GLU A 196 9.33 85.65 13.21
C GLU A 196 10.73 85.24 13.70
N GLU A 197 11.67 85.15 12.77
CA GLU A 197 13.03 84.68 13.04
C GLU A 197 13.77 85.70 13.91
N ARG A 198 14.04 85.32 15.16
CA ARG A 198 15.07 85.97 15.97
C ARG A 198 16.45 85.63 15.40
N PRO A 199 17.43 86.55 15.45
CA PRO A 199 18.75 86.34 14.85
C PRO A 199 19.59 85.20 15.47
N ASN A 200 19.14 84.56 16.56
CA ASN A 200 19.85 83.50 17.30
C ASN A 200 18.97 82.26 17.60
N THR A 201 18.11 81.83 16.67
CA THR A 201 17.31 80.58 16.81
C THR A 201 17.95 79.42 16.05
N VAL A 202 18.24 78.31 16.73
CA VAL A 202 18.73 77.06 16.12
C VAL A 202 17.58 76.07 16.00
N ILE A 203 17.29 75.63 14.77
CA ILE A 203 16.32 74.57 14.48
C ILE A 203 17.05 73.23 14.57
N LEU A 204 16.64 72.36 15.49
CA LEU A 204 17.23 71.03 15.63
C LEU A 204 16.45 70.03 14.78
N GLU A 205 17.12 69.42 13.80
CA GLU A 205 16.56 68.31 13.05
C GLU A 205 16.56 67.02 13.89
N MET A 206 15.53 66.19 13.69
CA MET A 206 15.34 64.95 14.47
C MET A 206 16.51 63.96 14.30
N ASN A 207 17.24 64.02 13.18
CA ASN A 207 18.43 63.20 12.92
C ASN A 207 19.68 63.69 13.67
N ASP A 208 19.80 65.00 13.92
CA ASP A 208 20.92 65.59 14.67
C ASP A 208 20.79 65.31 16.18
N LEU A 209 19.56 65.05 16.66
CA LEU A 209 19.29 64.55 18.01
C LEU A 209 19.63 63.05 18.17
N ALA A 210 19.84 62.32 17.07
CA ALA A 210 20.19 60.90 17.06
C ALA A 210 21.70 60.65 16.88
N GLN A 211 22.41 61.52 16.15
CA GLN A 211 23.87 61.48 15.98
C GLN A 211 24.58 62.41 16.98
N GLU A 212 24.47 62.13 18.26
CA GLU A 212 25.53 62.44 19.24
C GLU A 212 25.11 61.84 20.59
N GLY A 213 25.96 60.98 21.14
CA GLY A 213 26.00 60.89 22.58
C GLY A 213 26.43 62.26 23.08
N LEU A 214 25.68 62.86 24.01
CA LEU A 214 26.24 63.79 24.98
C LEU A 214 27.26 63.02 25.83
N GLY A 215 28.38 62.69 25.20
CA GLY A 215 29.57 62.11 25.76
C GLY A 215 30.66 63.14 25.54
N TYR A 216 31.08 63.75 26.65
CA TYR A 216 32.34 64.47 26.80
C TYR A 216 33.38 64.07 25.73
N ALA A 217 33.76 65.01 24.89
CA ALA A 217 34.97 64.88 24.07
C ALA A 217 35.76 66.18 24.14
N GLN A 218 36.82 66.15 24.94
CA GLN A 218 37.91 67.10 24.84
C GLN A 218 38.46 67.14 23.40
N PRO A 219 38.87 68.32 22.91
CA PRO A 219 39.45 68.43 21.58
C PRO A 219 40.87 67.85 21.57
N LYS A 220 41.09 66.78 20.80
CA LYS A 220 42.45 66.35 20.41
C LYS A 220 42.79 66.90 19.02
N SER A 221 43.55 67.98 19.10
CA SER A 221 44.39 68.61 18.07
C SER A 221 45.14 67.64 17.13
N LYS A 222 45.23 68.02 15.84
CA LYS A 222 46.37 67.76 14.96
C LYS A 222 46.71 69.06 14.18
N PHE A 223 47.91 69.59 14.47
CA PHE A 223 48.76 70.60 13.78
C PHE A 223 48.53 70.80 12.26
N LYS A 224 48.62 72.00 11.65
CA LYS A 224 49.71 73.03 11.61
C LYS A 224 49.12 74.47 11.47
N LEU A 225 49.44 75.43 12.35
CA LEU A 225 50.54 76.42 12.32
C LEU A 225 50.44 77.54 11.27
N GLY A 226 50.29 78.79 11.76
CA GLY A 226 50.54 80.02 11.00
C GLY A 226 50.08 81.34 11.66
N ILE A 227 50.70 81.76 12.79
CA ILE A 227 50.89 83.17 13.27
C ILE A 227 49.73 83.83 14.08
N ALA A 228 49.90 84.45 15.26
CA ALA A 228 50.98 84.49 16.28
C ALA A 228 50.46 85.06 17.63
N ALA A 229 50.85 84.37 18.72
CA ALA A 229 51.27 84.83 20.08
C ALA A 229 50.32 85.63 21.02
N PRO A 230 50.49 85.57 22.38
CA PRO A 230 51.19 84.58 23.23
C PRO A 230 50.41 84.09 24.49
N ARG A 231 50.78 82.90 24.98
CA ARG A 231 50.57 82.34 26.34
C ARG A 231 51.61 82.97 27.32
N PRO A 232 51.48 82.95 28.67
CA PRO A 232 51.54 81.74 29.53
C PRO A 232 50.65 81.76 30.80
N GLU A 233 49.97 80.68 31.19
CA GLU A 233 50.35 79.57 32.10
C GLU A 233 50.42 79.83 33.63
N MET A 234 49.47 79.16 34.32
CA MET A 234 49.57 78.32 35.53
C MET A 234 50.31 78.81 36.80
N LYS A 235 49.63 78.70 37.95
CA LYS A 235 49.80 77.62 38.96
C LYS A 235 48.94 77.90 40.21
N ALA A 236 48.44 76.83 40.83
CA ALA A 236 47.86 76.86 42.17
C ALA A 236 48.97 77.03 43.23
N PHE A 237 48.66 77.71 44.35
CA PHE A 237 48.75 77.21 45.74
C PHE A 237 48.68 78.38 46.75
N THR A 238 47.71 78.28 47.68
CA THR A 238 47.76 78.59 49.12
C THR A 238 48.70 79.68 49.67
N ASN A 239 48.20 80.66 50.43
CA ASN A 239 48.16 80.62 51.91
C ASN A 239 47.85 81.97 52.58
N SER A 240 47.25 81.83 53.75
CA SER A 240 47.01 82.79 54.82
C SER A 240 48.28 83.31 55.51
N ALA A 241 48.10 84.44 56.22
CA ALA A 241 48.71 84.85 57.49
C ALA A 241 50.13 85.49 57.53
N VAL A 242 50.11 86.81 57.76
CA VAL A 242 50.60 87.51 58.98
C VAL A 242 51.95 87.05 59.57
N LYS A 243 52.94 87.97 59.62
CA LYS A 243 53.51 88.57 60.85
C LYS A 243 54.58 89.66 60.54
N THR A 244 54.28 90.86 61.05
CA THR A 244 55.10 91.97 61.61
C THR A 244 56.57 91.66 61.99
N PRO A 245 57.52 92.63 62.02
CA PRO A 245 57.52 93.72 63.02
C PRO A 245 58.17 95.09 62.66
N GLU A 246 57.75 96.09 63.45
CA GLU A 246 58.46 97.23 64.08
C GLU A 246 59.66 97.98 63.41
N ASP A 247 59.66 99.29 63.69
CA ASP A 247 60.71 100.32 63.55
C ASP A 247 61.03 100.88 62.15
N ALA A 248 61.19 102.20 61.89
CA ALA A 248 61.03 103.41 62.70
C ALA A 248 61.05 104.66 61.77
N THR A 249 60.31 105.71 62.16
CA THR A 249 60.58 107.18 62.01
C THR A 249 61.10 107.73 60.67
N GLY A 250 60.40 108.66 59.99
CA GLY A 250 60.02 110.01 60.43
C GLY A 250 59.85 110.93 59.18
N PRO A 251 59.48 112.21 59.31
CA PRO A 251 58.14 112.69 58.94
C PRO A 251 58.13 113.76 57.82
N GLU A 252 56.96 114.10 57.28
CA GLU A 252 56.51 115.50 57.17
C GLU A 252 55.02 115.63 56.83
N LYS A 253 54.40 116.65 57.43
CA LYS A 253 52.97 117.00 57.49
C LYS A 253 52.56 117.83 56.25
N PHE A 254 51.30 117.73 55.79
CA PHE A 254 50.25 118.77 55.99
C PHE A 254 48.99 118.54 55.13
N ASN A 255 47.84 118.67 55.82
CA ASN A 255 46.47 119.02 55.41
C ASN A 255 45.60 118.14 54.51
N GLN A 256 44.74 117.39 55.19
CA GLN A 256 43.35 117.10 54.82
C GLN A 256 42.50 118.38 54.88
N LEU A 257 41.58 118.53 53.92
CA LEU A 257 40.20 119.03 54.06
C LEU A 257 39.50 119.08 52.68
N GLU A 258 39.40 117.93 51.99
CA GLU A 258 38.50 117.73 50.83
C GLU A 258 37.64 116.43 50.93
N ASP A 259 37.73 115.67 52.02
CA ASP A 259 37.29 114.26 52.04
C ASP A 259 35.80 114.00 52.38
N GLU A 260 35.01 115.00 52.80
CA GLU A 260 33.61 114.74 53.22
C GLU A 260 32.60 114.74 52.07
N SER A 261 32.93 115.37 50.93
CA SER A 261 32.06 115.43 49.75
C SER A 261 32.25 114.22 48.84
N GLU A 262 33.48 113.70 48.75
CA GLU A 262 33.81 112.47 48.01
C GLU A 262 33.27 111.23 48.73
N MET A 263 33.39 111.12 50.06
CA MET A 263 32.92 109.94 50.80
C MET A 263 31.40 109.72 50.70
N MET A 264 30.58 110.77 50.64
CA MET A 264 29.12 110.64 50.45
C MET A 264 28.72 110.30 49.01
N MET A 265 29.43 110.84 48.00
CA MET A 265 29.22 110.49 46.59
C MET A 265 29.73 109.06 46.29
N GLU A 266 30.82 108.66 46.94
CA GLU A 266 31.46 107.36 46.77
C GLU A 266 30.69 106.25 47.51
N VAL A 267 30.12 106.48 48.70
CA VAL A 267 29.19 105.55 49.37
C VAL A 267 27.88 105.39 48.58
N HIS A 268 27.33 106.47 47.99
CA HIS A 268 26.16 106.36 47.10
C HIS A 268 26.49 105.63 45.79
N SER A 269 27.70 105.80 45.26
CA SER A 269 28.18 105.04 44.10
C SER A 269 28.43 103.56 44.43
N GLN A 270 28.98 103.24 45.61
CA GLN A 270 29.27 101.88 46.04
C GLN A 270 28.01 101.10 46.43
N SER A 271 27.03 101.71 47.11
CA SER A 271 25.73 101.08 47.35
C SER A 271 24.95 100.86 46.05
N ARG A 272 24.99 101.81 45.10
CA ARG A 272 24.35 101.65 43.79
C ARG A 272 25.01 100.55 42.94
N MET A 273 26.33 100.45 42.99
CA MET A 273 27.10 99.36 42.34
C MET A 273 26.90 98.00 43.04
N GLN A 274 26.65 97.96 44.36
CA GLN A 274 26.30 96.74 45.08
C GLN A 274 24.89 96.25 44.76
N ASP A 275 23.92 97.16 44.65
CA ASP A 275 22.55 96.84 44.25
C ASP A 275 22.48 96.40 42.78
N GLU A 276 23.21 97.08 41.88
CA GLU A 276 23.35 96.67 40.48
C GLU A 276 24.05 95.31 40.33
N ASN A 277 25.09 95.02 41.12
CA ASN A 277 25.74 93.71 41.15
C ASN A 277 24.85 92.60 41.74
N GLN A 278 24.01 92.90 42.73
CA GLN A 278 23.03 91.93 43.24
C GLN A 278 21.92 91.64 42.24
N VAL A 279 21.43 92.66 41.54
CA VAL A 279 20.43 92.50 40.46
C VAL A 279 21.04 91.73 39.28
N ALA A 280 22.27 92.05 38.89
CA ALA A 280 23.00 91.30 37.86
C ALA A 280 23.24 89.83 38.27
N GLY A 281 23.57 89.56 39.54
CA GLY A 281 23.71 88.21 40.08
C GLY A 281 22.42 87.40 40.04
N ARG A 282 21.26 88.03 40.32
CA ARG A 282 19.93 87.39 40.21
C ARG A 282 19.56 87.08 38.76
N ILE A 283 19.77 88.03 37.85
CA ILE A 283 19.55 87.85 36.41
C ILE A 283 20.46 86.73 35.87
N PHE A 284 21.72 86.67 36.31
CA PHE A 284 22.66 85.61 35.93
C PHE A 284 22.21 84.23 36.44
N TYR A 285 21.72 84.13 37.69
CA TYR A 285 21.20 82.88 38.23
C TYR A 285 19.92 82.41 37.51
N GLU A 286 18.99 83.33 37.22
CA GLU A 286 17.75 83.04 36.49
C GLU A 286 18.02 82.61 35.04
N THR A 287 18.96 83.27 34.36
CA THR A 287 19.37 82.88 32.99
C THR A 287 20.06 81.51 32.98
N GLN A 288 20.94 81.20 33.95
CA GLN A 288 21.52 79.86 34.06
C GLN A 288 20.46 78.78 34.34
N LYS A 289 19.45 79.08 35.17
CA LYS A 289 18.35 78.16 35.45
C LYS A 289 17.52 77.88 34.19
N LEU A 290 17.20 78.91 33.40
CA LEU A 290 16.47 78.77 32.14
C LEU A 290 17.27 77.98 31.08
N LEU A 291 18.58 78.20 31.00
CA LEU A 291 19.46 77.42 30.11
C LEU A 291 19.52 75.93 30.51
N LYS A 292 19.55 75.63 31.82
CA LYS A 292 19.50 74.25 32.31
C LYS A 292 18.16 73.59 31.99
N GLU A 293 17.05 74.30 32.19
CA GLU A 293 15.70 73.82 31.83
C GLU A 293 15.59 73.56 30.32
N GLN A 294 16.13 74.45 29.49
CA GLN A 294 16.20 74.28 28.03
C GLN A 294 16.96 73.00 27.64
N GLN A 295 18.12 72.74 28.26
CA GLN A 295 18.90 71.51 28.04
C GLN A 295 18.15 70.25 28.50
N GLU A 296 17.49 70.29 29.65
CA GLU A 296 16.69 69.17 30.16
C GLU A 296 15.52 68.85 29.22
N ILE A 297 14.85 69.86 28.65
CA ILE A 297 13.79 69.68 27.65
C ILE A 297 14.33 69.02 26.38
N LEU A 298 15.49 69.46 25.87
CA LEU A 298 16.09 68.89 24.66
C LEU A 298 16.56 67.45 24.86
N VAL A 299 17.19 67.14 26.01
CA VAL A 299 17.59 65.78 26.37
C VAL A 299 16.36 64.89 26.56
N GLY A 300 15.31 65.40 27.19
CA GLY A 300 14.04 64.70 27.36
C GLY A 300 13.36 64.38 26.03
N ALA A 301 13.26 65.35 25.12
CA ALA A 301 12.73 65.17 23.78
C ALA A 301 13.54 64.14 22.98
N SER A 302 14.88 64.26 22.99
CA SER A 302 15.78 63.32 22.32
C SER A 302 15.59 61.89 22.81
N ARG A 303 15.44 61.72 24.14
CA ARG A 303 15.21 60.41 24.75
C ARG A 303 13.88 59.81 24.29
N SER A 304 12.80 60.61 24.27
CA SER A 304 11.48 60.16 23.82
C SER A 304 11.50 59.71 22.36
N VAL A 305 12.15 60.48 21.47
CA VAL A 305 12.31 60.13 20.05
C VAL A 305 13.12 58.86 19.88
N ARG A 306 14.28 58.74 20.55
CA ARG A 306 15.10 57.52 20.51
C ARG A 306 14.35 56.28 21.01
N CYS A 307 13.54 56.42 22.06
CA CYS A 307 12.70 55.32 22.56
C CYS A 307 11.61 54.92 21.55
N PHE A 308 11.06 55.86 20.80
CA PHE A 308 10.13 55.56 19.71
C PHE A 308 10.84 54.85 18.55
N ASP A 309 12.00 55.37 18.12
CA ASP A 309 12.78 54.78 17.01
C ASP A 309 13.25 53.36 17.31
N THR A 310 13.60 53.06 18.57
CA THR A 310 13.95 51.69 18.96
C THR A 310 12.73 50.77 18.86
N LYS A 311 11.54 51.19 19.32
CA LYS A 311 10.29 50.44 19.14
C LYS A 311 9.97 50.23 17.65
N LEU A 312 10.10 51.26 16.83
CA LEU A 312 9.91 51.17 15.38
C LEU A 312 10.87 50.15 14.76
N LYS A 313 12.17 50.20 15.10
CA LYS A 313 13.16 49.22 14.64
C LYS A 313 12.81 47.79 15.06
N THR A 314 12.33 47.60 16.29
CA THR A 314 11.88 46.27 16.75
C THR A 314 10.68 45.77 15.95
N LEU A 315 9.75 46.65 15.57
CA LEU A 315 8.58 46.30 14.75
C LEU A 315 8.95 46.02 13.28
N VAL A 316 9.93 46.75 12.73
CA VAL A 316 10.48 46.46 11.40
C VAL A 316 11.16 45.10 11.39
N TYR A 317 11.94 44.78 12.44
CA TYR A 317 12.54 43.46 12.60
C TYR A 317 11.46 42.37 12.72
N SER A 318 10.43 42.57 13.55
CA SER A 318 9.34 41.59 13.67
C SER A 318 8.61 41.38 12.33
N ARG A 319 8.37 42.44 11.54
CA ARG A 319 7.82 42.33 10.17
C ARG A 319 8.69 41.47 9.27
N SER A 320 10.01 41.65 9.31
CA SER A 320 10.95 40.88 8.47
C SER A 320 10.92 39.37 8.77
N VAL A 321 10.65 38.99 10.03
CA VAL A 321 10.51 37.59 10.47
C VAL A 321 9.12 37.05 10.17
N LEU A 322 8.07 37.85 10.39
CA LEU A 322 6.68 37.45 10.19
C LEU A 322 6.28 37.34 8.71
N ALA A 323 6.77 38.22 7.84
CA ALA A 323 6.43 38.22 6.41
C ALA A 323 6.66 36.86 5.71
N PRO A 324 7.84 36.20 5.82
CA PRO A 324 8.03 34.89 5.22
C PRO A 324 7.19 33.79 5.90
N LEU A 325 6.92 33.90 7.20
CA LEU A 325 6.06 32.95 7.91
C LEU A 325 4.61 33.04 7.44
N ILE A 326 4.07 34.25 7.30
CA ILE A 326 2.74 34.49 6.74
C ILE A 326 2.68 33.98 5.31
N LYS A 327 3.72 34.24 4.49
CA LYS A 327 3.72 33.75 3.11
C LYS A 327 3.75 32.22 3.03
N ARG A 328 4.50 31.57 3.94
CA ARG A 328 4.48 30.11 4.09
C ARG A 328 3.11 29.59 4.50
N MET A 329 2.44 30.22 5.46
CA MET A 329 1.09 29.84 5.88
C MET A 329 0.08 30.01 4.75
N GLU A 330 0.13 31.10 3.97
CA GLU A 330 -0.72 31.29 2.79
C GLU A 330 -0.55 30.16 1.78
N LEU A 331 0.70 29.76 1.49
CA LEU A 331 0.96 28.65 0.58
C LEU A 331 0.44 27.33 1.15
N GLN A 332 0.61 27.10 2.45
CA GLN A 332 0.07 25.93 3.13
C GLN A 332 -1.47 25.91 3.10
N ILE A 333 -2.13 27.05 3.31
CA ILE A 333 -3.59 27.21 3.16
C ILE A 333 -4.01 26.82 1.75
N MET A 334 -3.29 27.27 0.71
CA MET A 334 -3.59 26.92 -0.68
C MET A 334 -3.42 25.42 -0.95
N THR A 335 -2.35 24.79 -0.45
CA THR A 335 -2.13 23.35 -0.59
C THR A 335 -3.21 22.55 0.15
N THR A 336 -3.46 22.83 1.43
CA THR A 336 -4.50 22.17 2.23
C THR A 336 -5.89 22.38 1.64
N TYR A 337 -6.19 23.55 1.07
CA TYR A 337 -7.48 23.79 0.40
C TYR A 337 -7.65 22.93 -0.86
N ARG A 338 -6.58 22.77 -1.67
CA ARG A 338 -6.59 21.87 -2.83
C ARG A 338 -6.77 20.42 -2.40
N GLU A 339 -6.07 19.98 -1.35
CA GLU A 339 -6.26 18.68 -0.72
C GLU A 339 -7.70 18.48 -0.25
N TYR A 340 -8.25 19.43 0.50
CA TYR A 340 -9.63 19.37 0.99
C TYR A 340 -10.64 19.23 -0.15
N ARG A 341 -10.50 20.04 -1.22
CA ARG A 341 -11.38 19.97 -2.38
C ARG A 341 -11.33 18.60 -3.04
N LEU A 342 -10.13 18.07 -3.28
CA LEU A 342 -9.97 16.73 -3.83
C LEU A 342 -10.60 15.68 -2.90
N LEU A 343 -10.31 15.73 -1.60
CA LEU A 343 -10.85 14.77 -0.63
C LEU A 343 -12.38 14.81 -0.57
N LYS A 344 -12.99 15.99 -0.73
CA LYS A 344 -14.44 16.16 -0.77
C LYS A 344 -15.07 15.50 -2.00
N ASP A 345 -14.46 15.66 -3.18
CA ASP A 345 -14.95 15.02 -4.41
C ASP A 345 -14.89 13.48 -4.29
N TYR A 346 -13.88 12.96 -3.60
CA TYR A 346 -13.72 11.53 -3.34
C TYR A 346 -14.67 10.98 -2.26
N GLU A 347 -15.08 11.81 -1.30
CA GLU A 347 -15.88 11.41 -0.14
C GLU A 347 -17.25 10.84 -0.54
N GLU A 348 -17.97 11.50 -1.46
CA GLU A 348 -19.30 11.05 -1.89
C GLU A 348 -19.23 9.67 -2.56
N SER A 349 -18.29 9.49 -3.49
CA SER A 349 -18.11 8.22 -4.20
C SER A 349 -17.60 7.10 -3.26
N GLU A 350 -16.72 7.43 -2.31
CA GLU A 350 -16.24 6.48 -1.30
C GLU A 350 -17.38 6.06 -0.35
N GLN A 351 -18.30 6.97 0.01
CA GLN A 351 -19.50 6.63 0.79
C GLN A 351 -20.41 5.64 0.04
N VAL A 352 -20.58 5.81 -1.28
CA VAL A 352 -21.35 4.85 -2.11
C VAL A 352 -20.68 3.47 -2.14
N LEU A 353 -19.35 3.41 -2.32
CA LEU A 353 -18.63 2.13 -2.34
C LEU A 353 -18.59 1.45 -0.97
N THR A 354 -18.44 2.22 0.11
CA THR A 354 -18.46 1.68 1.48
C THR A 354 -19.84 1.16 1.87
N THR A 355 -20.92 1.84 1.49
CA THR A 355 -22.30 1.34 1.69
C THR A 355 -22.57 0.09 0.87
N LYS A 356 -22.11 0.03 -0.40
CA LYS A 356 -22.15 -1.19 -1.23
C LYS A 356 -21.42 -2.37 -0.56
N LYS A 357 -20.19 -2.15 -0.05
CA LYS A 357 -19.42 -3.17 0.68
C LYS A 357 -20.15 -3.63 1.94
N LYS A 358 -20.71 -2.71 2.74
CA LYS A 358 -21.48 -3.03 3.95
C LYS A 358 -22.73 -3.84 3.63
N ALA A 359 -23.48 -3.48 2.59
CA ALA A 359 -24.66 -4.22 2.15
C ALA A 359 -24.31 -5.66 1.73
N ARG A 360 -23.25 -5.84 0.94
CA ARG A 360 -22.77 -7.19 0.56
C ARG A 360 -22.27 -8.01 1.74
N LYS A 361 -21.64 -7.36 2.72
CA LYS A 361 -21.23 -8.03 3.97
C LYS A 361 -22.45 -8.51 4.77
N ALA A 362 -23.46 -7.65 4.93
CA ALA A 362 -24.70 -8.03 5.61
C ALA A 362 -25.39 -9.21 4.91
N GLU A 363 -25.45 -9.21 3.57
CA GLU A 363 -25.97 -10.35 2.79
C GLU A 363 -25.18 -11.65 3.04
N THR A 364 -23.85 -11.59 3.09
CA THR A 364 -23.02 -12.77 3.41
C THR A 364 -23.24 -13.26 4.84
N ASP A 365 -23.38 -12.34 5.80
CA ASP A 365 -23.58 -12.69 7.21
C ASP A 365 -24.98 -13.28 7.44
N GLU A 366 -26.02 -12.77 6.76
CA GLU A 366 -27.36 -13.35 6.75
C GLU A 366 -27.38 -14.77 6.17
N LEU A 367 -26.69 -15.01 5.05
CA LEU A 367 -26.60 -16.34 4.46
C LEU A 367 -25.85 -17.32 5.38
N LYS A 368 -24.77 -16.87 6.03
CA LYS A 368 -24.06 -17.66 7.05
C LYS A 368 -24.96 -18.00 8.24
N GLY A 369 -25.76 -17.03 8.71
CA GLY A 369 -26.77 -17.25 9.74
C GLY A 369 -27.79 -18.32 9.34
N ARG A 370 -28.39 -18.20 8.15
CA ARG A 370 -29.35 -19.20 7.62
C ARG A 370 -28.72 -20.60 7.51
N ILE A 371 -27.46 -20.69 7.09
CA ILE A 371 -26.75 -21.97 7.03
C ILE A 371 -26.55 -22.56 8.44
N ALA A 372 -26.18 -21.74 9.43
CA ALA A 372 -26.03 -22.19 10.81
C ALA A 372 -27.35 -22.72 11.39
N ASP A 373 -28.47 -22.03 11.12
CA ASP A 373 -29.80 -22.47 11.54
C ASP A 373 -30.20 -23.81 10.90
N LEU A 374 -29.96 -23.97 9.59
CA LEU A 374 -30.22 -25.22 8.87
C LEU A 374 -29.33 -26.36 9.38
N LEU A 375 -28.05 -26.10 9.68
CA LEU A 375 -27.16 -27.09 10.28
C LEU A 375 -27.63 -27.52 11.68
N ALA A 376 -28.15 -26.59 12.48
CA ALA A 376 -28.76 -26.90 13.77
C ALA A 376 -30.03 -27.76 13.62
N GLN A 377 -30.85 -27.49 12.59
CA GLN A 377 -32.01 -28.33 12.26
C GLN A 377 -31.61 -29.74 11.81
N ILE A 378 -30.55 -29.86 10.99
CA ILE A 378 -29.99 -31.17 10.60
C ILE A 378 -29.53 -31.93 11.84
N GLU A 379 -28.87 -31.28 12.78
CA GLU A 379 -28.39 -31.92 14.01
C GLU A 379 -29.54 -32.36 14.92
N ASN A 380 -30.61 -31.57 15.04
CA ASN A 380 -31.83 -31.96 15.73
C ASN A 380 -32.47 -33.20 15.07
N LYS A 381 -32.56 -33.22 13.73
CA LYS A 381 -33.15 -34.33 12.97
C LYS A 381 -32.31 -35.60 13.05
N LYS A 382 -30.99 -35.50 13.07
CA LYS A 382 -30.09 -36.64 13.36
C LYS A 382 -30.35 -37.23 14.73
N ARG A 383 -30.44 -36.39 15.77
CA ARG A 383 -30.77 -36.85 17.14
C ARG A 383 -32.13 -37.53 17.21
N GLU A 384 -33.11 -37.06 16.44
CA GLU A 384 -34.43 -37.71 16.38
C GLU A 384 -34.39 -39.05 15.64
N ILE A 385 -33.60 -39.18 14.57
CA ILE A 385 -33.35 -40.46 13.89
C ILE A 385 -32.62 -41.43 14.83
N GLU A 386 -31.64 -40.97 15.60
CA GLU A 386 -30.95 -41.79 16.60
C GLU A 386 -31.92 -42.27 17.68
N ARG A 387 -32.81 -41.38 18.19
CA ARG A 387 -33.85 -41.75 19.16
C ARG A 387 -34.83 -42.79 18.59
N LEU A 388 -35.33 -42.58 17.37
CA LEU A 388 -36.22 -43.55 16.72
C LEU A 388 -35.51 -44.88 16.46
N GLY A 389 -34.21 -44.84 16.18
CA GLY A 389 -33.38 -46.04 16.06
C GLY A 389 -33.20 -46.77 17.40
N THR A 390 -33.07 -46.05 18.52
CA THR A 390 -33.07 -46.66 19.86
C THR A 390 -34.45 -47.22 20.21
N ASP A 391 -35.53 -46.52 19.88
CA ASP A 391 -36.91 -46.98 20.12
C ASP A 391 -37.19 -48.27 19.33
N GLU A 392 -36.70 -48.40 18.09
CA GLU A 392 -36.80 -49.63 17.29
C GLU A 392 -36.02 -50.79 17.95
N GLN A 393 -34.82 -50.53 18.48
CA GLN A 393 -34.02 -51.51 19.23
C GLN A 393 -34.68 -51.90 20.57
N GLU A 394 -35.31 -50.95 21.26
CA GLU A 394 -36.07 -51.18 22.48
C GLU A 394 -37.32 -52.01 22.21
N LEU A 395 -38.06 -51.73 21.14
CA LEU A 395 -39.18 -52.55 20.68
C LEU A 395 -38.74 -54.00 20.41
N LEU A 396 -37.59 -54.18 19.74
CA LEU A 396 -37.02 -55.50 19.50
C LEU A 396 -36.61 -56.20 20.81
N HIS A 397 -35.97 -55.47 21.75
CA HIS A 397 -35.59 -56.02 23.05
C HIS A 397 -36.81 -56.35 23.93
N MET A 398 -37.87 -55.53 23.89
CA MET A 398 -39.15 -55.80 24.57
C MET A 398 -39.80 -57.07 24.02
N VAL A 399 -39.85 -57.24 22.70
CA VAL A 399 -40.38 -58.46 22.07
C VAL A 399 -39.57 -59.69 22.50
N ILE A 400 -38.23 -59.61 22.53
CA ILE A 400 -37.37 -60.72 22.99
C ILE A 400 -37.61 -61.03 24.48
N LYS A 401 -37.76 -60.00 25.32
CA LYS A 401 -37.98 -60.14 26.77
C LYS A 401 -39.37 -60.70 27.11
N GLU A 402 -40.39 -60.27 26.37
CA GLU A 402 -41.79 -60.68 26.59
C GLU A 402 -42.07 -62.08 26.08
N ILE A 403 -41.46 -62.51 24.98
CA ILE A 403 -41.61 -63.88 24.49
C ILE A 403 -40.81 -64.85 25.36
N GLY A 404 -39.63 -64.46 25.89
CA GLY A 404 -38.81 -65.29 26.78
C GLY A 404 -38.24 -66.54 26.09
N GLU A 405 -37.04 -66.99 26.47
CA GLU A 405 -36.30 -68.06 25.76
C GLU A 405 -36.99 -69.46 25.78
N GLU A 406 -38.08 -69.66 26.52
CA GLU A 406 -38.75 -70.95 26.72
C GLU A 406 -39.95 -71.24 25.80
N HIS A 407 -40.36 -70.29 24.94
CA HIS A 407 -41.47 -70.52 24.00
C HIS A 407 -41.01 -71.34 22.78
N LYS A 408 -41.68 -72.49 22.53
CA LYS A 408 -41.44 -73.39 21.37
C LYS A 408 -41.60 -72.73 19.99
N TYR A 409 -42.24 -71.56 19.94
CA TYR A 409 -42.54 -70.79 18.74
C TYR A 409 -41.78 -69.47 18.64
N ASN A 410 -40.71 -69.26 19.44
CA ASN A 410 -39.89 -68.05 19.40
C ASN A 410 -39.43 -67.67 18.00
N ASP A 411 -38.91 -68.64 17.24
CA ASP A 411 -38.42 -68.42 15.88
C ASP A 411 -39.56 -68.05 14.91
N PHE A 412 -40.76 -68.59 15.12
CA PHE A 412 -41.94 -68.24 14.34
C PHE A 412 -42.42 -66.82 14.68
N LEU A 413 -42.55 -66.47 15.95
CA LEU A 413 -42.98 -65.15 16.40
C LEU A 413 -41.97 -64.04 16.03
N LEU A 414 -40.67 -64.31 16.10
CA LEU A 414 -39.64 -63.38 15.63
C LEU A 414 -39.68 -63.23 14.10
N LYS A 415 -40.00 -64.29 13.34
CA LYS A 415 -40.26 -64.19 11.89
C LYS A 415 -41.52 -63.37 11.59
N VAL A 416 -42.59 -63.53 12.36
CA VAL A 416 -43.82 -62.71 12.24
C VAL A 416 -43.51 -61.23 12.51
N TYR A 417 -42.74 -60.91 13.56
CA TYR A 417 -42.31 -59.55 13.88
C TYR A 417 -41.42 -58.91 12.80
N ARG A 418 -40.49 -59.70 12.22
CA ARG A 418 -39.57 -59.25 11.16
C ARG A 418 -40.22 -59.14 9.78
N LYS A 419 -41.36 -59.78 9.55
CA LYS A 419 -42.06 -59.75 8.25
C LYS A 419 -42.52 -58.31 7.95
N LYS A 420 -41.96 -57.70 6.90
CA LYS A 420 -42.41 -56.40 6.39
C LYS A 420 -43.76 -56.56 5.68
N ILE A 421 -44.78 -55.83 6.09
CA ILE A 421 -46.04 -55.68 5.32
C ILE A 421 -45.92 -54.41 4.49
N LYS A 422 -46.24 -54.49 3.20
CA LYS A 422 -46.49 -53.29 2.38
C LYS A 422 -47.83 -52.69 2.82
N ARG A 423 -47.81 -51.59 3.56
CA ARG A 423 -49.00 -50.77 3.81
C ARG A 423 -49.29 -49.95 2.55
N LYS A 424 -50.54 -49.94 2.08
CA LYS A 424 -50.98 -48.98 1.06
C LYS A 424 -51.15 -47.63 1.75
N LYS A 425 -50.36 -46.64 1.33
CA LYS A 425 -50.54 -45.25 1.73
C LYS A 425 -51.93 -44.80 1.30
N GLN A 426 -52.73 -44.26 2.23
CA GLN A 426 -54.03 -43.68 1.91
C GLN A 426 -53.80 -42.47 0.99
N GLU A 427 -54.29 -42.54 -0.23
CA GLU A 427 -54.29 -41.42 -1.17
C GLU A 427 -55.28 -40.36 -0.69
N GLU A 428 -54.78 -39.25 -0.14
CA GLU A 428 -55.53 -38.00 -0.17
C GLU A 428 -55.35 -37.38 -1.56
N LYS A 429 -56.46 -37.29 -2.29
CA LYS A 429 -56.56 -36.58 -3.57
C LYS A 429 -56.18 -35.12 -3.40
N ASN A 430 -55.14 -34.69 -4.11
CA ASN A 430 -55.09 -33.35 -4.68
C ASN A 430 -54.62 -33.47 -6.13
N GLU A 431 -55.53 -33.13 -7.03
CA GLU A 431 -55.27 -32.90 -8.45
C GLU A 431 -54.49 -31.58 -8.58
N ASP A 432 -53.36 -31.60 -9.31
CA ASP A 432 -53.08 -30.62 -10.37
C ASP A 432 -51.85 -31.05 -11.19
N GLU A 433 -52.00 -30.94 -12.51
CA GLU A 433 -51.10 -31.35 -13.57
C GLU A 433 -49.83 -30.49 -13.70
N SER A 434 -48.71 -31.10 -14.13
CA SER A 434 -47.97 -30.71 -15.36
C SER A 434 -46.65 -31.51 -15.55
N GLU A 435 -46.69 -32.40 -16.54
CA GLU A 435 -45.69 -32.72 -17.59
C GLU A 435 -44.19 -32.34 -17.42
N SER A 436 -43.31 -33.36 -17.48
CA SER A 436 -42.31 -33.57 -18.57
C SER A 436 -41.00 -34.23 -18.11
N ASP A 437 -40.92 -35.54 -18.40
CA ASP A 437 -39.85 -36.36 -19.00
C ASP A 437 -38.34 -36.22 -18.60
N SER A 438 -37.71 -37.34 -18.20
CA SER A 438 -36.61 -37.97 -18.95
C SER A 438 -35.90 -39.13 -18.22
N SER A 439 -35.96 -40.31 -18.86
CA SER A 439 -34.92 -41.35 -19.05
C SER A 439 -34.46 -42.26 -17.89
N ASP A 440 -35.12 -43.40 -17.88
CA ASP A 440 -34.68 -44.80 -17.67
C ASP A 440 -33.18 -45.15 -17.85
N SER A 441 -32.65 -46.02 -16.98
CA SER A 441 -31.70 -47.11 -17.29
C SER A 441 -31.24 -47.84 -16.02
N ASP A 442 -32.13 -48.60 -15.38
CA ASP A 442 -31.73 -49.63 -14.41
C ASP A 442 -31.67 -51.00 -15.13
N SER A 443 -30.45 -51.50 -15.32
CA SER A 443 -30.20 -52.84 -15.84
C SER A 443 -30.39 -53.86 -14.72
N ASP A 444 -31.53 -54.55 -14.73
CA ASP A 444 -31.77 -55.74 -13.92
C ASP A 444 -30.77 -56.85 -14.29
N LEU A 445 -29.82 -57.11 -13.39
CA LEU A 445 -29.01 -58.32 -13.41
C LEU A 445 -29.81 -59.45 -12.75
N ASP A 446 -30.22 -60.38 -13.61
CA ASP A 446 -30.74 -61.70 -13.29
C ASP A 446 -29.70 -62.48 -12.46
N ASP A 447 -29.98 -62.69 -11.17
CA ASP A 447 -29.21 -63.61 -10.31
C ASP A 447 -30.10 -64.78 -9.91
N ASN A 448 -30.05 -65.81 -10.75
CA ASN A 448 -30.60 -67.13 -10.49
C ASN A 448 -29.78 -67.81 -9.39
N GLU A 449 -30.19 -67.67 -8.13
CA GLU A 449 -29.73 -68.57 -7.07
C GLU A 449 -30.83 -69.58 -6.69
N MET A 450 -30.65 -70.79 -7.21
CA MET A 450 -31.40 -71.99 -6.85
C MET A 450 -31.21 -72.31 -5.36
N GLY A 451 -32.16 -71.87 -4.55
CA GLY A 451 -32.28 -72.22 -3.14
C GLY A 451 -33.17 -73.44 -2.95
N SER A 452 -32.54 -74.59 -2.78
CA SER A 452 -33.03 -75.86 -2.20
C SER A 452 -34.41 -75.80 -1.54
N ASP A 453 -35.36 -76.48 -2.18
CA ASP A 453 -36.68 -76.83 -1.68
C ASP A 453 -36.55 -77.84 -0.52
N GLU A 454 -36.43 -77.34 0.71
CA GLU A 454 -36.85 -78.10 1.88
C GLU A 454 -38.24 -77.62 2.25
N GLU A 455 -39.23 -78.48 2.00
CA GLU A 455 -40.62 -78.35 2.44
C GLU A 455 -40.68 -78.18 3.97
N VAL A 456 -40.54 -76.95 4.43
CA VAL A 456 -41.03 -76.54 5.75
C VAL A 456 -42.46 -76.09 5.53
N GLU A 457 -43.40 -76.84 6.12
CA GLU A 457 -44.80 -76.48 6.31
C GLU A 457 -44.96 -74.95 6.31
N GLN A 458 -45.50 -74.40 5.21
CA GLN A 458 -45.82 -72.98 5.09
C GLN A 458 -46.99 -72.69 6.04
N LEU A 459 -46.67 -72.59 7.33
CA LEU A 459 -47.55 -71.97 8.31
C LEU A 459 -47.67 -70.51 7.90
N ASP A 460 -48.87 -70.15 7.45
CA ASP A 460 -49.21 -68.79 7.08
C ASP A 460 -48.90 -67.86 8.25
N LEU A 461 -47.92 -66.98 8.06
CA LEU A 461 -47.44 -66.06 9.09
C LEU A 461 -48.53 -65.05 9.51
N ASP A 462 -49.63 -64.98 8.76
CA ASP A 462 -50.80 -64.15 9.05
C ASP A 462 -51.93 -64.92 9.77
N ALA A 463 -51.71 -66.21 10.12
CA ALA A 463 -52.62 -67.02 10.92
C ALA A 463 -51.91 -67.64 12.15
N CYS A 464 -52.55 -67.56 13.32
CA CYS A 464 -52.00 -68.15 14.54
C CYS A 464 -51.98 -69.70 14.45
N PRO A 465 -50.83 -70.38 14.63
CA PRO A 465 -50.77 -71.83 14.66
C PRO A 465 -51.60 -72.38 15.84
N PRO A 466 -52.25 -73.55 15.70
CA PRO A 466 -53.22 -74.09 16.67
C PRO A 466 -52.64 -74.48 18.06
N ALA A 467 -51.35 -74.24 18.30
CA ALA A 467 -50.65 -74.56 19.55
C ALA A 467 -49.87 -73.37 20.16
N CYS A 468 -50.01 -72.15 19.60
CA CYS A 468 -49.49 -70.91 20.17
C CYS A 468 -50.62 -70.19 20.94
N PRO A 469 -50.39 -69.62 22.13
CA PRO A 469 -51.39 -68.78 22.79
C PRO A 469 -51.75 -67.59 21.90
N GLN A 470 -53.01 -67.49 21.50
CA GLN A 470 -53.53 -66.41 20.64
C GLN A 470 -53.14 -65.02 21.17
N ALA A 471 -53.11 -64.85 22.50
CA ALA A 471 -52.71 -63.60 23.14
C ALA A 471 -51.24 -63.21 22.88
N ASP A 472 -50.32 -64.16 22.71
CA ASP A 472 -48.91 -63.87 22.43
C ASP A 472 -48.70 -63.54 20.96
N TYR A 473 -49.44 -64.20 20.06
CA TYR A 473 -49.49 -63.88 18.64
C TYR A 473 -50.06 -62.47 18.40
N ASP A 474 -51.21 -62.14 18.97
CA ASP A 474 -51.85 -60.82 18.84
C ASP A 474 -50.96 -59.69 19.40
N ARG A 475 -50.22 -59.97 20.49
CA ARG A 475 -49.24 -59.03 21.06
C ARG A 475 -48.03 -58.81 20.15
N VAL A 476 -47.50 -59.86 19.52
CA VAL A 476 -46.40 -59.74 18.55
C VAL A 476 -46.84 -59.01 17.28
N VAL A 477 -48.09 -59.19 16.85
CA VAL A 477 -48.69 -58.42 15.75
C VAL A 477 -48.82 -56.94 16.11
N LEU A 478 -49.30 -56.61 17.32
CA LEU A 478 -49.35 -55.21 17.81
C LEU A 478 -47.95 -54.57 17.86
N MET A 479 -46.93 -55.31 18.32
CA MET A 479 -45.56 -54.81 18.39
C MET A 479 -44.93 -54.65 17.00
N ARG A 480 -45.30 -55.50 16.04
CA ARG A 480 -44.94 -55.37 14.63
C ARG A 480 -45.57 -54.12 14.00
N GLU A 481 -46.83 -53.82 14.30
CA GLU A 481 -47.48 -52.59 13.85
C GLU A 481 -46.76 -51.36 14.40
N LYS A 482 -46.46 -51.33 15.70
CA LYS A 482 -45.67 -50.26 16.32
C LYS A 482 -44.27 -50.12 15.69
N ARG A 483 -43.60 -51.23 15.37
CA ARG A 483 -42.31 -51.22 14.65
C ARG A 483 -42.46 -50.61 13.26
N LEU A 484 -43.49 -50.99 12.52
CA LEU A 484 -43.76 -50.46 11.18
C LEU A 484 -44.10 -48.96 11.24
N ASP A 485 -44.83 -48.50 12.25
CA ASP A 485 -45.09 -47.06 12.49
C ASP A 485 -43.78 -46.31 12.75
N THR A 486 -42.90 -46.85 13.62
CA THR A 486 -41.59 -46.24 13.88
C THR A 486 -40.67 -46.27 12.65
N GLU A 487 -40.70 -47.33 11.83
CA GLU A 487 -39.91 -47.45 10.60
C GLU A 487 -40.39 -46.46 9.52
N GLU A 488 -41.70 -46.24 9.43
CA GLU A 488 -42.31 -45.23 8.55
C GLU A 488 -41.88 -43.82 8.95
N ILE A 489 -42.03 -43.45 10.22
CA ILE A 489 -41.57 -42.15 10.77
C ILE A 489 -40.06 -41.99 10.55
N LEU A 490 -39.26 -43.02 10.80
CA LEU A 490 -37.81 -42.99 10.58
C LEU A 490 -37.46 -42.79 9.10
N SER A 491 -38.22 -43.38 8.17
CA SER A 491 -38.03 -43.16 6.73
C SER A 491 -38.42 -41.75 6.29
N GLU A 492 -39.46 -41.17 6.89
CA GLU A 492 -39.89 -39.79 6.64
C GLU A 492 -38.88 -38.77 7.18
N GLU A 493 -38.38 -39.00 8.40
CA GLU A 493 -37.33 -38.20 9.03
C GLU A 493 -36.00 -38.26 8.26
N LYS A 494 -35.64 -39.44 7.71
CA LYS A 494 -34.49 -39.57 6.80
C LYS A 494 -34.68 -38.76 5.52
N LYS A 495 -35.86 -38.78 4.90
CA LYS A 495 -36.18 -37.96 3.71
C LYS A 495 -36.16 -36.46 4.04
N ALA A 496 -36.68 -36.07 5.20
CA ALA A 496 -36.61 -34.68 5.67
C ALA A 496 -35.17 -34.21 5.89
N LEU A 497 -34.32 -35.07 6.46
CA LEU A 497 -32.89 -34.80 6.63
C LEU A 497 -32.17 -34.66 5.29
N GLU A 498 -32.47 -35.50 4.30
CA GLU A 498 -31.92 -35.37 2.94
C GLU A 498 -32.39 -34.08 2.24
N ALA A 499 -33.64 -33.67 2.44
CA ALA A 499 -34.15 -32.39 1.94
C ALA A 499 -33.41 -31.19 2.57
N LEU A 500 -33.23 -31.19 3.89
CA LEU A 500 -32.47 -30.15 4.60
C LEU A 500 -31.00 -30.10 4.15
N LYS A 501 -30.36 -31.25 3.92
CA LYS A 501 -29.00 -31.31 3.34
C LYS A 501 -28.94 -30.67 1.96
N LYS A 502 -29.90 -30.96 1.08
CA LYS A 502 -29.99 -30.33 -0.25
C LYS A 502 -30.19 -28.81 -0.14
N GLU A 503 -30.97 -28.35 0.84
CA GLU A 503 -31.15 -26.92 1.09
C GLU A 503 -29.85 -26.25 1.56
N VAL A 504 -29.10 -26.87 2.47
CA VAL A 504 -27.77 -26.40 2.91
C VAL A 504 -26.80 -26.29 1.74
N ASP A 505 -26.76 -27.28 0.84
CA ASP A 505 -25.92 -27.23 -0.37
C ASP A 505 -26.34 -26.09 -1.30
N GLY A 506 -27.64 -25.84 -1.44
CA GLY A 506 -28.18 -24.70 -2.19
C GLY A 506 -27.77 -23.36 -1.58
N GLN A 507 -27.87 -23.20 -0.26
CA GLN A 507 -27.44 -21.98 0.44
C GLN A 507 -25.92 -21.80 0.40
N ASN A 508 -25.12 -22.87 0.48
CA ASN A 508 -23.67 -22.82 0.34
C ASN A 508 -23.24 -22.34 -1.06
N LYS A 509 -23.93 -22.73 -2.13
CA LYS A 509 -23.69 -22.19 -3.48
C LYS A 509 -23.98 -20.69 -3.55
N LYS A 510 -25.08 -20.23 -2.93
CA LYS A 510 -25.42 -18.80 -2.83
C LYS A 510 -24.38 -18.04 -2.01
N LEU A 511 -23.91 -18.61 -0.90
CA LEU A 511 -22.87 -18.02 -0.05
C LEU A 511 -21.58 -17.81 -0.84
N LYS A 512 -21.10 -18.81 -1.60
CA LYS A 512 -19.90 -18.65 -2.44
C LYS A 512 -20.05 -17.52 -3.47
N GLY A 513 -21.23 -17.40 -4.09
CA GLY A 513 -21.54 -16.29 -4.99
C GLY A 513 -21.50 -14.93 -4.27
N ALA A 514 -22.17 -14.82 -3.12
CA ALA A 514 -22.19 -13.61 -2.31
C ALA A 514 -20.78 -13.22 -1.80
N GLU A 515 -19.98 -14.18 -1.34
CA GLU A 515 -18.59 -13.97 -0.90
C GLU A 515 -17.70 -13.49 -2.05
N SER A 516 -17.87 -14.01 -3.26
CA SER A 516 -17.15 -13.51 -4.44
C SER A 516 -17.53 -12.05 -4.76
N SER A 517 -18.82 -11.71 -4.66
CA SER A 517 -19.30 -10.33 -4.86
C SER A 517 -18.82 -9.37 -3.77
N PHE A 518 -18.70 -9.84 -2.52
CA PHE A 518 -18.14 -9.09 -1.41
C PHE A 518 -16.63 -8.84 -1.63
N LYS A 519 -15.88 -9.86 -2.03
CA LYS A 519 -14.45 -9.73 -2.38
C LYS A 519 -14.25 -8.74 -3.52
N GLN A 520 -15.11 -8.78 -4.55
CA GLN A 520 -15.07 -7.80 -5.63
C GLN A 520 -15.36 -6.38 -5.12
N ALA A 521 -16.43 -6.17 -4.35
CA ALA A 521 -16.76 -4.85 -3.78
C ALA A 521 -15.67 -4.32 -2.83
N ALA A 522 -15.00 -5.21 -2.08
CA ALA A 522 -13.88 -4.86 -1.23
C ALA A 522 -12.66 -4.43 -2.05
N SER A 523 -12.34 -5.17 -3.13
CA SER A 523 -11.23 -4.82 -4.03
C SER A 523 -11.49 -3.53 -4.81
N GLU A 524 -12.73 -3.28 -5.25
CA GLU A 524 -13.15 -2.02 -5.88
C GLU A 524 -12.93 -0.82 -4.93
N LEU A 525 -13.30 -0.98 -3.64
CA LEU A 525 -13.06 0.05 -2.63
C LEU A 525 -11.57 0.27 -2.37
N GLU A 526 -10.79 -0.80 -2.22
CA GLU A 526 -9.33 -0.71 -2.01
C GLU A 526 -8.64 -0.02 -3.20
N ALA A 527 -9.04 -0.35 -4.44
CA ALA A 527 -8.51 0.29 -5.65
C ALA A 527 -8.87 1.78 -5.70
N TYR A 528 -10.10 2.15 -5.31
CA TYR A 528 -10.52 3.55 -5.26
C TYR A 528 -9.76 4.34 -4.19
N GLN A 529 -9.51 3.75 -3.02
CA GLN A 529 -8.71 4.35 -1.95
C GLN A 529 -7.23 4.52 -2.37
N LEU A 530 -6.68 3.57 -3.12
CA LEU A 530 -5.35 3.69 -3.72
C LEU A 530 -5.27 4.81 -4.75
N GLU A 531 -6.29 4.97 -5.60
CA GLU A 531 -6.35 6.08 -6.56
C GLU A 531 -6.41 7.43 -5.83
N LYS A 532 -7.25 7.54 -4.79
CA LYS A 532 -7.32 8.71 -3.91
C LYS A 532 -5.95 9.02 -3.31
N GLN A 533 -5.26 8.02 -2.76
CA GLN A 533 -3.92 8.21 -2.17
C GLN A 533 -2.89 8.65 -3.21
N ARG A 534 -2.96 8.12 -4.44
CA ARG A 534 -2.08 8.54 -5.55
C ARG A 534 -2.28 10.02 -5.88
N LYS A 535 -3.52 10.46 -6.06
CA LYS A 535 -3.81 11.87 -6.35
C LYS A 535 -3.46 12.80 -5.19
N VAL A 536 -3.61 12.35 -3.94
CA VAL A 536 -3.14 13.12 -2.77
C VAL A 536 -1.61 13.21 -2.74
N ASN A 537 -0.89 12.16 -3.15
CA ASN A 537 0.58 12.18 -3.20
C ASN A 537 1.14 13.07 -4.33
N GLU A 538 0.31 13.50 -5.29
CA GLU A 538 0.71 14.44 -6.35
C GLU A 538 0.80 15.89 -5.83
N PHE A 539 0.27 16.19 -4.65
CA PHE A 539 0.36 17.54 -4.10
C PHE A 539 1.79 17.89 -3.68
N GLU A 540 2.29 18.97 -4.26
CA GLU A 540 3.57 19.55 -3.87
C GLU A 540 3.44 20.27 -2.52
N VAL A 541 4.22 19.82 -1.54
CA VAL A 541 4.29 20.44 -0.21
C VAL A 541 5.53 21.32 -0.12
N LEU A 542 5.32 22.59 0.23
CA LEU A 542 6.41 23.53 0.48
C LEU A 542 7.04 23.25 1.84
N VAL A 543 8.35 22.98 1.85
CA VAL A 543 9.14 22.86 3.08
C VAL A 543 10.19 23.96 3.10
N THR A 544 10.11 24.84 4.10
CA THR A 544 11.14 25.87 4.34
C THR A 544 12.21 25.30 5.27
N LEU A 545 13.43 25.10 4.76
CA LEU A 545 14.57 24.62 5.52
C LEU A 545 15.63 25.71 5.64
N ARG A 546 16.25 25.83 6.82
CA ARG A 546 17.49 26.60 6.96
C ARG A 546 18.64 25.79 6.38
N LYS A 547 19.65 26.47 5.81
CA LYS A 547 20.83 25.80 5.25
C LYS A 547 21.52 24.88 6.28
N ASP A 548 21.57 25.33 7.53
CA ASP A 548 22.19 24.58 8.64
C ASP A 548 21.46 23.28 9.00
N GLN A 549 20.22 23.10 8.53
CA GLN A 549 19.40 21.91 8.80
C GLN A 549 19.54 20.83 7.72
N VAL A 550 20.25 21.12 6.63
CA VAL A 550 20.40 20.19 5.51
C VAL A 550 21.78 19.57 5.57
N LEU A 551 21.83 18.26 5.82
CA LEU A 551 23.04 17.46 5.72
C LEU A 551 22.96 16.62 4.44
N LEU A 552 23.78 16.94 3.44
CA LEU A 552 23.90 16.12 2.24
C LEU A 552 24.90 15.01 2.48
N GLN A 553 24.43 13.77 2.54
CA GLN A 553 25.28 12.59 2.62
C GLN A 553 25.62 12.11 1.21
N MET A 554 26.31 12.95 0.43
CA MET A 554 26.91 12.55 -0.84
C MET A 554 28.40 12.33 -0.62
N HIS A 555 28.94 11.22 -1.14
CA HIS A 555 30.37 11.01 -1.19
C HIS A 555 31.05 12.21 -1.90
N ASP A 556 31.96 12.84 -1.17
CA ASP A 556 33.04 13.73 -1.60
C ASP A 556 32.78 15.20 -2.00
N LYS A 557 31.54 15.73 -2.02
CA LYS A 557 31.34 17.19 -2.17
C LYS A 557 30.15 17.72 -1.36
N ASN A 558 30.44 18.46 -0.29
CA ASN A 558 29.49 19.30 0.47
C ASN A 558 28.99 20.52 -0.33
N GLN A 559 28.83 20.41 -1.64
CA GLN A 559 28.22 21.46 -2.45
C GLN A 559 26.76 21.09 -2.69
N ILE A 560 25.86 21.96 -2.20
CA ILE A 560 24.46 21.96 -2.60
C ILE A 560 24.46 22.31 -4.09
N ASN A 561 24.37 21.31 -4.96
CA ASN A 561 24.14 21.56 -6.38
C ASN A 561 22.75 22.19 -6.52
N ASP A 562 22.60 23.19 -7.40
CA ASP A 562 21.33 23.91 -7.61
C ASP A 562 20.17 23.01 -8.10
N SER A 563 20.43 21.74 -8.41
CA SER A 563 19.43 20.75 -8.83
C SER A 563 19.14 19.73 -7.72
N MET A 564 18.31 20.11 -6.75
CA MET A 564 17.81 19.24 -5.67
C MET A 564 16.64 18.33 -6.10
N LYS A 565 16.39 18.18 -7.42
CA LYS A 565 15.20 17.49 -7.95
C LYS A 565 15.15 16.00 -7.64
N ASP A 566 16.31 15.34 -7.54
CA ASP A 566 16.41 13.89 -7.34
C ASP A 566 16.86 13.51 -5.92
N MET A 567 16.73 14.42 -4.95
CA MET A 567 17.21 14.19 -3.59
C MET A 567 16.11 13.68 -2.65
N LEU A 568 16.38 12.57 -1.97
CA LEU A 568 15.49 12.03 -0.95
C LEU A 568 15.81 12.65 0.41
N VAL A 569 14.81 13.30 1.01
CA VAL A 569 14.96 13.98 2.30
C VAL A 569 14.43 13.10 3.42
N PHE A 570 15.27 12.83 4.42
CA PHE A 570 14.90 12.10 5.62
C PHE A 570 15.11 12.94 6.86
N LEU A 571 14.24 12.76 7.85
CA LEU A 571 14.53 13.22 9.20
C LEU A 571 15.71 12.40 9.75
N GLN A 572 16.69 13.07 10.35
CA GLN A 572 17.89 12.41 10.87
C GLN A 572 17.56 11.29 11.89
N SER A 573 16.52 11.50 12.71
CA SER A 573 16.04 10.48 13.64
C SER A 573 15.49 9.24 12.94
N ASN A 574 14.81 9.40 11.81
CA ASN A 574 14.28 8.28 11.04
C ASN A 574 15.41 7.53 10.33
N TRP A 575 16.43 8.24 9.85
CA TRP A 575 17.63 7.62 9.29
C TRP A 575 18.37 6.75 10.30
N GLN A 576 18.53 7.23 11.54
CA GLN A 576 19.11 6.44 12.64
C GLN A 576 18.26 5.20 12.94
N LYS A 577 16.94 5.37 13.11
CA LYS A 577 16.02 4.24 13.32
C LYS A 577 16.08 3.22 12.20
N LEU A 578 16.18 3.64 10.94
CA LEU A 578 16.32 2.73 9.81
C LEU A 578 17.64 1.97 9.87
N ARG A 579 18.74 2.64 10.25
CA ARG A 579 20.04 2.00 10.44
C ARG A 579 20.03 0.98 11.57
N ASP A 580 19.41 1.33 12.70
CA ASP A 580 19.26 0.43 13.85
C ASP A 580 18.36 -0.76 13.48
N ARG A 581 17.25 -0.50 12.77
CA ARG A 581 16.36 -1.56 12.27
C ARG A 581 17.03 -2.49 11.27
N ILE A 582 17.96 -2.01 10.44
CA ILE A 582 18.75 -2.88 9.56
C ILE A 582 19.59 -3.87 10.39
N HIS A 583 20.16 -3.43 11.51
CA HIS A 583 20.88 -4.30 12.42
C HIS A 583 19.94 -5.29 13.12
N GLU A 584 18.80 -4.84 13.64
CA GLU A 584 17.78 -5.72 14.24
C GLU A 584 17.29 -6.79 13.25
N LEU A 585 17.03 -6.42 11.99
CA LEU A 585 16.60 -7.36 10.95
C LEU A 585 17.69 -8.39 10.58
N GLN A 586 18.97 -8.04 10.73
CA GLN A 586 20.06 -8.99 10.55
C GLN A 586 20.06 -10.00 11.70
N GLU A 587 19.87 -9.56 12.94
CA GLU A 587 19.77 -10.43 14.11
C GLU A 587 18.50 -11.31 14.10
N GLU A 588 17.34 -10.76 13.70
CA GLU A 588 16.09 -11.51 13.49
C GLU A 588 16.30 -12.61 12.44
N ARG A 589 16.92 -12.29 11.30
CA ARG A 589 17.21 -13.27 10.26
C ARG A 589 18.10 -14.40 10.76
N GLU A 590 19.09 -14.12 11.60
CA GLU A 590 19.95 -15.17 12.18
C GLU A 590 19.16 -16.08 13.13
N ARG A 591 18.29 -15.52 13.98
CA ARG A 591 17.41 -16.28 14.87
C ARG A 591 16.44 -17.18 14.10
N ASP A 592 15.76 -16.63 13.09
CA ASP A 592 14.81 -17.38 12.27
C ASP A 592 15.50 -18.52 11.51
N LEU A 593 16.74 -18.31 11.04
CA LEU A 593 17.53 -19.35 10.40
C LEU A 593 17.88 -20.48 11.37
N GLU A 594 18.15 -20.17 12.64
CA GLU A 594 18.42 -21.16 13.68
C GLU A 594 17.16 -21.96 14.03
N GLU A 595 16.02 -21.28 14.22
CA GLU A 595 14.71 -21.94 14.44
C GLU A 595 14.31 -22.83 13.25
N LYS A 596 14.54 -22.37 12.02
CA LYS A 596 14.34 -23.17 10.82
C LYS A 596 15.24 -24.41 10.81
N ARG A 597 16.49 -24.30 11.27
CA ARG A 597 17.38 -25.47 11.39
C ARG A 597 16.86 -26.45 12.43
N GLU A 598 16.42 -25.98 13.59
CA GLU A 598 15.85 -26.82 14.65
C GLU A 598 14.56 -27.53 14.21
N THR A 599 13.64 -26.81 13.56
CA THR A 599 12.41 -27.41 13.00
C THR A 599 12.70 -28.45 11.91
N ILE A 600 13.70 -28.23 11.04
CA ILE A 600 14.15 -29.23 10.05
C ILE A 600 14.74 -30.46 10.74
N LYS A 601 15.57 -30.29 11.78
CA LYS A 601 16.12 -31.40 12.58
C LYS A 601 14.98 -32.19 13.24
N HIS A 602 14.03 -31.50 13.86
CA HIS A 602 12.86 -32.10 14.50
C HIS A 602 12.00 -32.87 13.48
N HIS A 603 11.73 -32.30 12.31
CA HIS A 603 10.99 -32.98 11.24
C HIS A 603 11.72 -34.25 10.76
N LYS A 604 13.05 -34.18 10.60
CA LYS A 604 13.87 -35.34 10.23
C LYS A 604 13.81 -36.44 11.30
N LEU A 605 13.87 -36.07 12.57
CA LEU A 605 13.74 -36.98 13.70
C LEU A 605 12.36 -37.65 13.70
N LEU A 606 11.28 -36.88 13.54
CA LEU A 606 9.91 -37.40 13.47
C LEU A 606 9.73 -38.39 12.31
N ARG A 607 10.34 -38.10 11.16
CA ARG A 607 10.32 -39.00 9.99
C ARG A 607 11.09 -40.30 10.27
N GLN A 608 12.20 -40.23 10.99
CA GLN A 608 12.93 -41.43 11.44
C GLN A 608 12.09 -42.26 12.41
N HIS A 609 11.49 -41.64 13.43
CA HIS A 609 10.59 -42.34 14.35
C HIS A 609 9.42 -42.98 13.63
N LYS A 610 8.79 -42.28 12.67
CA LYS A 610 7.71 -42.85 11.85
C LYS A 610 8.18 -44.12 11.11
N ASN A 611 9.37 -44.10 10.52
CA ASN A 611 9.92 -45.26 9.83
C ASN A 611 10.23 -46.41 10.81
N LEU A 612 10.81 -46.11 11.97
CA LEU A 612 11.09 -47.11 13.01
C LEU A 612 9.80 -47.77 13.52
N PHE A 613 8.77 -46.98 13.84
CA PHE A 613 7.47 -47.53 14.25
C PHE A 613 6.82 -48.34 13.13
N GLN A 614 6.96 -47.92 11.87
CA GLN A 614 6.48 -48.70 10.74
C GLN A 614 7.23 -50.04 10.61
N GLU A 615 8.55 -50.06 10.85
CA GLU A 615 9.34 -51.28 10.89
C GLU A 615 8.96 -52.19 12.05
N GLU A 616 8.74 -51.64 13.25
CA GLU A 616 8.25 -52.40 14.41
C GLU A 616 6.87 -53.01 14.15
N ILE A 617 5.93 -52.23 13.59
CA ILE A 617 4.61 -52.73 13.17
C ILE A 617 4.77 -53.87 12.16
N ASN A 618 5.66 -53.71 11.17
CA ASN A 618 5.93 -54.75 10.18
C ASN A 618 6.58 -56.00 10.80
N LYS A 619 7.46 -55.84 11.80
CA LYS A 619 8.05 -56.96 12.53
C LYS A 619 6.99 -57.70 13.34
N SER A 620 6.18 -56.98 14.11
CA SER A 620 5.06 -57.56 14.86
C SER A 620 4.05 -58.24 13.95
N ALA A 621 3.76 -57.67 12.77
CA ALA A 621 2.91 -58.32 11.77
C ALA A 621 3.53 -59.64 11.28
N LYS A 622 4.83 -59.66 10.94
CA LYS A 622 5.54 -60.89 10.54
C LYS A 622 5.61 -61.93 11.66
N GLU A 623 5.80 -61.51 12.90
CA GLU A 623 5.77 -62.40 14.07
C GLU A 623 4.37 -62.99 14.25
N CYS A 624 3.32 -62.19 14.10
CA CYS A 624 1.94 -62.69 14.08
C CYS A 624 1.73 -63.71 12.96
N ASP A 625 2.21 -63.42 11.74
CA ASP A 625 2.12 -64.32 10.59
C ASP A 625 2.86 -65.64 10.85
N GLN A 626 4.08 -65.58 11.39
CA GLN A 626 4.87 -66.77 11.75
C GLN A 626 4.18 -67.61 12.84
N LEU A 627 3.65 -66.97 13.88
CA LEU A 627 2.90 -67.66 14.93
C LEU A 627 1.61 -68.30 14.40
N MET A 628 0.95 -67.67 13.42
CA MET A 628 -0.21 -68.25 12.73
C MET A 628 0.20 -69.50 11.93
N VAL A 629 1.31 -69.45 11.18
CA VAL A 629 1.82 -70.63 10.44
C VAL A 629 2.27 -71.74 11.39
N GLN A 630 2.96 -71.44 12.48
CA GLN A 630 3.40 -72.45 13.45
C GLN A 630 2.24 -73.14 14.16
N LYS A 631 1.16 -72.40 14.49
CA LYS A 631 0.00 -72.96 15.18
C LYS A 631 -0.99 -73.67 14.26
N PHE A 632 -1.20 -73.18 13.04
CA PHE A 632 -2.26 -73.65 12.14
C PHE A 632 -1.73 -74.29 10.84
N GLY A 633 -0.42 -74.30 10.61
CA GLY A 633 0.23 -74.85 9.41
C GLY A 633 0.00 -74.05 8.12
N LYS A 634 -0.89 -73.05 8.15
CA LYS A 634 -1.25 -72.13 7.05
C LYS A 634 -1.59 -70.75 7.63
N MET A 635 -1.51 -69.71 6.78
CA MET A 635 -2.01 -68.38 7.12
C MET A 635 -3.54 -68.42 7.24
N VAL A 636 -4.03 -68.30 8.47
CA VAL A 636 -5.46 -68.41 8.78
C VAL A 636 -5.98 -67.05 9.19
N ASP A 637 -7.00 -66.58 8.49
CA ASP A 637 -7.81 -65.46 8.95
C ASP A 637 -8.71 -65.94 10.10
N LEU A 638 -8.28 -65.69 11.33
CA LEU A 638 -8.94 -66.14 12.56
C LEU A 638 -10.41 -65.67 12.63
N ALA A 639 -10.75 -64.55 11.97
CA ALA A 639 -12.11 -64.04 11.89
C ALA A 639 -13.02 -64.92 11.02
N LYS A 640 -12.48 -65.51 9.94
CA LYS A 640 -13.21 -66.41 9.04
C LYS A 640 -13.33 -67.81 9.64
N LEU A 641 -12.29 -68.29 10.33
CA LEU A 641 -12.30 -69.67 10.86
C LEU A 641 -13.29 -69.89 12.00
N GLU A 642 -13.61 -68.86 12.80
CA GLU A 642 -14.72 -68.93 13.77
C GLU A 642 -16.12 -68.97 13.09
N THR A 643 -16.28 -68.35 11.91
CA THR A 643 -17.54 -68.46 11.12
C THR A 643 -17.70 -69.81 10.42
N LEU A 644 -16.59 -70.54 10.20
CA LEU A 644 -16.53 -71.81 9.46
C LEU A 644 -16.87 -73.05 10.30
N ILE A 645 -16.97 -72.94 11.63
CA ILE A 645 -17.37 -74.07 12.51
C ILE A 645 -18.83 -74.53 12.23
N ILE A 646 -19.57 -73.78 11.42
CA ILE A 646 -21.03 -73.91 11.26
C ILE A 646 -21.43 -74.92 10.16
N ASN A 647 -20.58 -75.27 9.16
CA ASN A 647 -20.99 -76.28 8.15
C ASN A 647 -19.82 -76.95 7.36
N PRO A 648 -19.41 -78.20 7.68
CA PRO A 648 -18.24 -78.86 7.07
C PRO A 648 -18.43 -79.29 5.60
N LYS A 649 -19.65 -79.64 5.18
CA LYS A 649 -19.92 -80.08 3.79
C LYS A 649 -19.79 -78.94 2.77
N LEU A 650 -20.15 -77.73 3.18
CA LEU A 650 -20.07 -76.54 2.35
C LEU A 650 -18.60 -76.15 2.09
N GLU A 651 -17.70 -76.47 3.02
CA GLU A 651 -16.27 -76.21 2.87
C GLU A 651 -15.58 -77.26 1.99
N GLU A 652 -15.96 -78.55 2.09
CA GLU A 652 -15.47 -79.57 1.14
C GLU A 652 -15.83 -79.21 -0.31
N LEU A 653 -17.05 -78.71 -0.54
CA LEU A 653 -17.49 -78.22 -1.85
C LEU A 653 -16.73 -76.96 -2.29
N LYS A 654 -16.49 -76.00 -1.39
CA LYS A 654 -15.68 -74.81 -1.67
C LYS A 654 -14.22 -75.15 -1.95
N GLU A 655 -13.67 -76.14 -1.26
CA GLU A 655 -12.29 -76.58 -1.47
C GLU A 655 -12.16 -77.31 -2.82
N GLN A 656 -13.13 -78.16 -3.19
CA GLN A 656 -13.22 -78.74 -4.53
C GLN A 656 -13.35 -77.65 -5.61
N LEU A 657 -14.20 -76.64 -5.40
CA LEU A 657 -14.36 -75.51 -6.31
C LEU A 657 -13.06 -74.69 -6.44
N ASN A 658 -12.36 -74.44 -5.33
CA ASN A 658 -11.07 -73.75 -5.35
C ASN A 658 -9.96 -74.56 -6.04
N ILE A 659 -9.96 -75.88 -5.93
CA ILE A 659 -9.00 -76.75 -6.63
C ILE A 659 -9.27 -76.69 -8.13
N LEU A 660 -10.54 -76.78 -8.55
CA LEU A 660 -10.94 -76.62 -9.94
C LEU A 660 -10.56 -75.23 -10.46
N GLN A 661 -10.88 -74.17 -9.71
CA GLN A 661 -10.57 -72.79 -10.08
C GLN A 661 -9.06 -72.57 -10.24
N LYS A 662 -8.24 -73.09 -9.32
CA LYS A 662 -6.77 -73.07 -9.46
C LYS A 662 -6.25 -73.87 -10.65
N GLY A 663 -6.96 -74.93 -11.07
CA GLY A 663 -6.67 -75.66 -12.29
C GLY A 663 -6.89 -74.77 -13.52
N MET A 664 -8.07 -74.15 -13.59
CA MET A 664 -8.44 -73.22 -14.67
C MET A 664 -7.50 -72.01 -14.73
N ASP A 665 -7.11 -71.44 -13.59
CA ASP A 665 -6.19 -70.29 -13.52
C ASP A 665 -4.79 -70.62 -14.05
N LYS A 666 -4.32 -71.86 -13.84
CA LYS A 666 -3.03 -72.32 -14.39
C LYS A 666 -3.08 -72.47 -15.90
N GLU A 667 -4.15 -73.08 -16.42
CA GLU A 667 -4.35 -73.20 -17.86
C GLU A 667 -4.46 -71.82 -18.52
N LEU A 668 -5.20 -70.88 -17.93
CA LEU A 668 -5.26 -69.49 -18.38
C LEU A 668 -3.90 -68.81 -18.38
N ALA A 669 -3.08 -69.02 -17.33
CA ALA A 669 -1.74 -68.46 -17.26
C ALA A 669 -0.80 -69.02 -18.34
N GLU A 670 -0.94 -70.30 -18.68
CA GLU A 670 -0.20 -70.94 -19.79
C GLU A 670 -0.63 -70.37 -21.15
N TYR A 671 -1.94 -70.17 -21.37
CA TYR A 671 -2.45 -69.50 -22.56
C TYR A 671 -1.98 -68.05 -22.66
N ASP A 672 -2.02 -67.29 -21.56
CA ASP A 672 -1.53 -65.91 -21.51
C ASP A 672 -0.02 -65.84 -21.80
N PHE A 673 0.76 -66.79 -21.30
CA PHE A 673 2.19 -66.87 -21.60
C PHE A 673 2.42 -67.13 -23.10
N SER A 674 1.69 -68.08 -23.68
CA SER A 674 1.73 -68.38 -25.11
C SER A 674 1.33 -67.18 -25.97
N ILE A 675 0.27 -66.44 -25.57
CA ILE A 675 -0.18 -65.22 -26.22
C ILE A 675 0.90 -64.14 -26.15
N LYS A 676 1.52 -63.91 -24.97
CA LYS A 676 2.61 -62.94 -24.80
C LYS A 676 3.83 -63.30 -25.65
N GLU A 677 4.16 -64.57 -25.75
CA GLU A 677 5.27 -65.04 -26.59
C GLU A 677 4.96 -64.79 -28.09
N ALA A 678 3.75 -65.13 -28.54
CA ALA A 678 3.30 -64.86 -29.90
C ALA A 678 3.25 -63.35 -30.22
N GLN A 679 2.76 -62.52 -29.29
CA GLN A 679 2.78 -61.06 -29.40
C GLN A 679 4.20 -60.51 -29.50
N SER A 680 5.13 -61.05 -28.70
CA SER A 680 6.54 -60.64 -28.73
C SER A 680 7.20 -60.98 -30.07
N ARG A 681 6.93 -62.16 -30.64
CA ARG A 681 7.41 -62.55 -31.98
C ARG A 681 6.85 -61.65 -33.08
N ASN A 682 5.56 -61.29 -33.00
CA ASN A 682 4.94 -60.36 -33.95
C ASN A 682 5.53 -58.95 -33.83
N LEU A 683 5.76 -58.48 -32.61
CA LEU A 683 6.35 -57.16 -32.36
C LEU A 683 7.78 -57.09 -32.90
N GLU A 684 8.58 -58.15 -32.71
CA GLU A 684 9.94 -58.23 -33.26
C GLU A 684 9.93 -58.24 -34.79
N SER A 685 8.99 -58.98 -35.41
CA SER A 685 8.79 -58.96 -36.85
C SER A 685 8.35 -57.58 -37.37
N LEU A 686 7.49 -56.88 -36.64
CA LEU A 686 7.05 -55.52 -36.96
C LEU A 686 8.19 -54.50 -36.84
N ARG A 687 9.05 -54.64 -35.83
CA ARG A 687 10.27 -53.82 -35.68
C ARG A 687 11.21 -54.03 -36.86
N GLU A 688 11.43 -55.27 -37.27
CA GLU A 688 12.30 -55.55 -38.41
C GLU A 688 11.72 -55.01 -39.71
N ASN A 689 10.42 -55.16 -39.95
CA ASN A 689 9.74 -54.52 -41.08
C ASN A 689 9.88 -52.99 -41.03
N THR A 690 9.70 -52.38 -39.85
CA THR A 690 9.88 -50.93 -39.68
C THR A 690 11.32 -50.52 -39.99
N ARG A 691 12.32 -51.29 -39.54
CA ARG A 691 13.74 -51.05 -39.84
C ARG A 691 14.02 -51.12 -41.34
N GLN A 692 13.42 -52.09 -42.04
CA GLN A 692 13.55 -52.24 -43.48
C GLN A 692 12.89 -51.08 -44.23
N VAL A 693 11.69 -50.64 -43.81
CA VAL A 693 11.01 -49.47 -44.38
C VAL A 693 11.84 -48.19 -44.18
N THR A 694 12.38 -47.97 -42.98
CA THR A 694 13.26 -46.82 -42.72
C THR A 694 14.50 -46.86 -43.59
N LYS A 695 15.13 -48.03 -43.74
CA LYS A 695 16.28 -48.20 -44.65
C LYS A 695 15.90 -47.93 -46.10
N ALA A 696 14.74 -48.40 -46.56
CA ALA A 696 14.24 -48.13 -47.90
C ALA A 696 13.99 -46.63 -48.11
N LEU A 697 13.46 -45.93 -47.11
CA LEU A 697 13.21 -44.49 -47.17
C LEU A 697 14.51 -43.67 -47.20
N LEU A 698 15.53 -44.07 -46.42
CA LEU A 698 16.87 -43.49 -46.49
C LEU A 698 17.49 -43.66 -47.89
N LEU A 699 17.46 -44.88 -48.43
CA LEU A 699 17.95 -45.16 -49.78
C LEU A 699 17.16 -44.41 -50.86
N PHE A 700 15.85 -44.24 -50.68
CA PHE A 700 15.01 -43.45 -51.58
C PHE A 700 15.40 -41.97 -51.56
N ASN A 701 15.66 -41.40 -50.38
CA ASN A 701 16.12 -40.02 -50.25
C ASN A 701 17.51 -39.83 -50.89
N GLU A 702 18.45 -40.75 -50.66
CA GLU A 702 19.75 -40.73 -51.34
C GLU A 702 19.58 -40.83 -52.85
N GLN A 703 18.67 -41.68 -53.34
CA GLN A 703 18.38 -41.79 -54.76
C GLN A 703 17.82 -40.47 -55.34
N GLU A 704 16.92 -39.80 -54.62
CA GLU A 704 16.38 -38.48 -54.98
C GLU A 704 17.48 -37.41 -55.02
N GLU A 705 18.39 -37.39 -54.04
CA GLU A 705 19.52 -36.46 -53.99
C GLU A 705 20.49 -36.70 -55.16
N LEU A 706 20.82 -37.96 -55.44
CA LEU A 706 21.66 -38.34 -56.56
C LEU A 706 20.98 -38.02 -57.91
N ARG A 707 19.66 -38.20 -58.03
CA ARG A 707 18.90 -37.78 -59.21
C ARG A 707 18.97 -36.27 -59.40
N LYS A 708 18.73 -35.48 -58.35
CA LYS A 708 18.85 -34.01 -58.40
C LYS A 708 20.28 -33.58 -58.74
N ALA A 709 21.29 -34.27 -58.24
CA ALA A 709 22.69 -34.01 -58.58
C ALA A 709 23.00 -34.36 -60.04
N LEU A 710 22.46 -35.48 -60.54
CA LEU A 710 22.57 -35.90 -61.94
C LEU A 710 21.88 -34.89 -62.87
N ASP A 711 20.67 -34.46 -62.56
CA ASP A 711 19.94 -33.46 -63.36
C ASP A 711 20.71 -32.13 -63.42
N LYS A 712 21.30 -31.70 -62.30
CA LYS A 712 22.22 -30.53 -62.28
C LYS A 712 23.46 -30.75 -63.15
N ALA A 713 24.06 -31.94 -63.12
CA ALA A 713 25.22 -32.29 -63.93
C ALA A 713 24.88 -32.47 -65.43
N GLN A 714 23.67 -32.91 -65.75
CA GLN A 714 23.17 -32.99 -67.12
C GLN A 714 22.85 -31.61 -67.67
N GLN A 715 22.26 -30.72 -66.86
CA GLN A 715 22.09 -29.31 -67.24
C GLN A 715 23.43 -28.62 -67.53
N SER A 716 24.50 -28.96 -66.80
CA SER A 716 25.85 -28.42 -67.07
C SER A 716 26.56 -29.06 -68.27
N LYS A 717 26.32 -30.36 -68.56
CA LYS A 717 26.85 -31.05 -69.75
C LYS A 717 26.06 -30.79 -71.04
N SER A 718 24.78 -30.48 -70.94
CA SER A 718 23.89 -30.19 -72.08
C SER A 718 24.34 -28.96 -72.89
N ILE A 719 25.13 -28.06 -72.30
CA ILE A 719 25.67 -26.88 -73.03
C ILE A 719 26.93 -27.23 -73.86
N ILE A 720 27.59 -28.37 -73.60
CA ILE A 720 28.90 -28.71 -74.20
C ILE A 720 28.83 -29.94 -75.15
N SER A 721 27.79 -30.78 -75.07
CA SER A 721 27.75 -32.07 -75.80
C SER A 721 27.13 -32.05 -77.22
N TYR A 722 26.29 -31.06 -77.56
CA TYR A 722 25.63 -31.04 -78.89
C TYR A 722 26.58 -30.80 -80.08
N GLY A 723 27.82 -30.37 -79.85
CA GLY A 723 28.82 -30.20 -80.93
C GLY A 723 29.60 -31.46 -81.29
N LEU A 724 29.90 -32.33 -80.31
CA LEU A 724 30.80 -33.48 -80.48
C LEU A 724 30.10 -34.76 -80.98
N GLU A 725 28.77 -34.88 -80.82
CA GLU A 725 28.03 -36.07 -81.27
C GLU A 725 27.71 -36.07 -82.77
N LEU A 726 27.70 -34.91 -83.43
CA LEU A 726 27.42 -34.82 -84.87
C LEU A 726 28.60 -35.29 -85.73
N GLU A 727 29.84 -34.94 -85.33
CA GLU A 727 31.06 -35.37 -86.02
C GLU A 727 31.29 -36.88 -85.90
N ASN A 728 31.07 -37.45 -84.70
CA ASN A 728 31.19 -38.90 -84.48
C ASN A 728 30.17 -39.73 -85.29
N TYR A 729 28.96 -39.21 -85.53
CA TYR A 729 27.97 -39.89 -86.37
C TYR A 729 28.38 -39.91 -87.85
N GLN A 730 29.00 -38.83 -88.33
CA GLN A 730 29.49 -38.76 -89.71
C GLN A 730 30.68 -39.71 -89.93
N GLU A 731 31.61 -39.79 -88.97
CA GLU A 731 32.73 -40.73 -89.03
C GLU A 731 32.30 -42.19 -88.98
N LEU A 732 31.33 -42.54 -88.11
CA LEU A 732 30.75 -43.89 -88.06
C LEU A 732 30.11 -44.30 -89.39
N LYS A 733 29.41 -43.37 -90.05
CA LYS A 733 28.76 -43.63 -91.33
C LYS A 733 29.77 -43.77 -92.47
N ALA A 734 30.87 -43.03 -92.42
CA ALA A 734 31.99 -43.20 -93.35
C ALA A 734 32.66 -44.58 -93.18
N LEU A 735 32.88 -45.02 -91.94
CA LEU A 735 33.42 -46.34 -91.62
C LEU A 735 32.47 -47.48 -92.05
N GLU A 736 31.16 -47.33 -91.86
CA GLU A 736 30.17 -48.32 -92.30
C GLU A 736 30.17 -48.49 -93.83
N ASN A 737 30.31 -47.39 -94.57
CA ASN A 737 30.42 -47.42 -96.03
C ASN A 737 31.73 -48.06 -96.50
N LEU A 738 32.85 -47.80 -95.81
CA LEU A 738 34.13 -48.47 -96.07
C LEU A 738 34.01 -49.98 -95.87
N LEU A 739 33.34 -50.42 -94.80
CA LEU A 739 33.16 -51.84 -94.50
C LEU A 739 32.29 -52.54 -95.56
N LYS A 740 31.28 -51.85 -96.11
CA LYS A 740 30.49 -52.35 -97.25
C LYS A 740 31.33 -52.49 -98.52
N GLN A 741 32.19 -51.51 -98.82
CA GLN A 741 33.10 -51.58 -99.96
C GLN A 741 34.11 -52.73 -99.81
N GLN A 742 34.70 -52.90 -98.62
CA GLN A 742 35.59 -54.01 -98.33
C GLN A 742 34.89 -55.37 -98.43
N ALA A 743 33.62 -55.47 -98.00
CA ALA A 743 32.83 -56.69 -98.15
C ALA A 743 32.49 -57.01 -99.62
N GLU A 744 32.30 -55.99 -100.46
CA GLU A 744 32.17 -56.15 -101.91
C GLU A 744 33.47 -56.59 -102.56
N GLU A 745 34.61 -56.00 -102.18
CA GLU A 745 35.93 -56.46 -102.62
C GLU A 745 36.20 -57.90 -102.21
N ILE A 746 35.88 -58.29 -100.97
CA ILE A 746 36.02 -59.68 -100.52
C ILE A 746 35.13 -60.61 -101.35
N ARG A 747 33.90 -60.22 -101.67
CA ARG A 747 33.02 -61.00 -102.56
C ARG A 747 33.58 -61.10 -103.97
N ASN A 748 34.14 -60.03 -104.52
CA ASN A 748 34.77 -60.03 -105.84
C ASN A 748 36.02 -60.92 -105.86
N LEU A 749 36.87 -60.82 -104.84
CA LEU A 749 38.04 -61.68 -104.67
C LEU A 749 37.63 -63.14 -104.44
N GLN A 750 36.56 -63.41 -103.69
CA GLN A 750 36.00 -64.76 -103.56
C GLN A 750 35.48 -65.28 -104.90
N HIS A 751 34.81 -64.44 -105.69
CA HIS A 751 34.39 -64.79 -107.05
C HIS A 751 35.58 -65.04 -107.98
N GLU A 752 36.64 -64.25 -107.87
CA GLU A 752 37.89 -64.45 -108.61
C GLU A 752 38.60 -65.74 -108.20
N ILE A 753 38.68 -66.04 -106.89
CA ILE A 753 39.21 -67.31 -106.38
C ILE A 753 38.36 -68.48 -106.88
N SER A 754 37.03 -68.37 -106.87
CA SER A 754 36.13 -69.39 -107.43
C SER A 754 36.33 -69.54 -108.95
N ALA A 755 36.50 -68.44 -109.69
CA ALA A 755 36.75 -68.46 -111.13
C ALA A 755 38.13 -69.06 -111.46
N LEU A 756 39.16 -68.77 -110.68
CA LEU A 756 40.50 -69.37 -110.78
C LEU A 756 40.52 -70.85 -110.38
N SER A 757 39.54 -71.31 -109.59
CA SER A 757 39.38 -72.74 -109.21
C SER A 757 38.69 -73.60 -110.29
N CYS A 758 38.02 -72.99 -111.28
CA CYS A 758 37.39 -73.69 -112.40
C CYS A 758 38.28 -73.66 -113.65
N LYS A 759 38.86 -74.81 -114.02
CA LYS A 759 39.73 -74.98 -115.21
C LYS A 759 38.96 -74.86 -116.53
N THR A 760 38.81 -73.64 -117.05
CA THR A 760 38.73 -73.37 -118.50
C THR A 760 39.45 -72.04 -118.77
N GLY A 761 40.63 -72.11 -119.38
CA GLY A 761 41.50 -70.95 -119.56
C GLY A 761 40.99 -69.96 -120.60
N THR A 762 40.84 -68.70 -120.19
CA THR A 762 41.07 -67.54 -121.07
C THR A 762 41.44 -66.31 -120.22
N VAL A 763 42.48 -65.60 -120.65
CA VAL A 763 43.26 -64.59 -119.92
C VAL A 763 42.54 -63.24 -119.84
N TYR A 764 42.54 -62.59 -118.66
CA TYR A 764 42.23 -61.17 -118.49
C TYR A 764 43.51 -60.32 -118.45
N PRO A 765 43.50 -59.07 -118.97
CA PRO A 765 44.60 -58.11 -118.82
C PRO A 765 44.61 -57.50 -117.39
N PRO A 766 45.78 -57.00 -116.91
CA PRO A 766 45.97 -56.57 -115.52
C PRO A 766 45.33 -55.21 -115.20
N ILE A 767 44.80 -55.12 -113.98
CA ILE A 767 44.14 -53.94 -113.40
C ILE A 767 45.19 -52.85 -113.08
N PRO A 768 44.96 -51.58 -113.45
CA PRO A 768 45.86 -50.49 -113.10
C PRO A 768 45.74 -50.11 -111.62
N ILE A 769 46.91 -50.11 -110.95
CA ILE A 769 47.16 -49.59 -109.62
C ILE A 769 46.83 -48.08 -109.61
N ARG A 770 45.95 -47.64 -108.70
CA ARG A 770 45.80 -46.21 -108.39
C ARG A 770 46.41 -45.89 -107.04
N VAL A 771 47.49 -45.13 -107.17
CA VAL A 771 48.34 -44.50 -106.17
C VAL A 771 47.54 -43.51 -105.33
N GLU A 772 47.74 -43.58 -104.02
CA GLU A 772 47.35 -42.58 -103.02
C GLU A 772 47.83 -41.19 -103.43
N LYS A 773 46.97 -40.19 -103.25
CA LYS A 773 47.42 -38.82 -102.98
C LYS A 773 46.48 -38.20 -101.96
N ASP A 774 47.11 -37.87 -100.82
CA ASP A 774 46.89 -36.75 -99.92
C ASP A 774 45.45 -36.27 -99.66
#